data_AF-A0A1Y6FMB4-F1
#
_entry.id   AF-A0A1Y6FMB4-F1
#
_cell.length_a   1.000
_cell.length_b   1.000
_cell.length_c   1.000
_cell.angle_alpha   90.00
_cell.angle_beta   90.00
_cell.angle_gamma   90.00
#
_symmetry.space_group_name_H-M   'P 1'
#
loop_
_entity.id
_entity.type
_entity.pdbx_description
1 polymer ?
#
loop_
_entity_poly.entity_id
_entity_poly.type
_entity_poly.pdbx_seq_one_letter_code
_entity_poly.pdbx_strand_id
1 'polypeptide(L)'
;MIRSRLALVTAFAVAFSTLLVAPQASAAEGDLLLHYDFSAVSGTTVPDSSSNGNDGVIKGTGATVEGNELTLPGGGSGSSAAYVELPTGLFDGRDTLTISTWLRNEKTAGNYAAMFFGSASNPPAQYWLLNPKNPSGLFKSVITNGSDAGAPWGTEAGISPTNASNGIAGPTTSSAWGLYTTVIEPTRITGYVDGKKIGSVATSRTVSQFGSNLVSYIGKSSYADELYKGGVRDVKVWTSALSDAEIAAEYYSWADDATVQAALGADADALAPGSGAVTTDRNLVATGANGSAVTWASDRPDVIANDGTVTRPTGGDVPVTLTATIELAGRSTTRTFDFTVLADTPQNNLQVAVDGYDLAISHVTDDLVLRTAIGDVTVAWASSDAGTITNDGSVTRPAAEKTITLTATFSLDGQTATREFAVTVLAADAGRIGSYIVDGDTTRTDVLHLAASSSPSAGGDFEALNNGRGVLYPSLGSAKFGPPVALRAPDGTFRLVSIENGSGSKLYVYDSADLTAFTNERLVSFVPDGVTATAVSARYDNGIGAYRLAYTGQGGARFEVTTADFAAFSAPVTVAAVAAGAAPAEAGDFPAGASGASSIGVTEAEYSRIVEKFSRVVNTGVQAFDDVTVDEGDAPVLPETATVEYSSGDTSSMPVEWDADDLAALESAGPGTYTVDGTVTRPTFPDPLVERRADPDVTLGDDGWYYFTASYPMTRADDPNGYDRVVLRRAQTIQGLKTAPEATIWHENTDPALNRFIWAPELEKIGDDWYILFTAARNGVWDIRPAMLKFTGGEFGGEAALDPANWTSLGQVTAAPGDTEAFTHFSLDMTHFSSGGKDYVVWAEKPGQSTLRMAEVDRANPNQLISQSILLSSPTLAWERNGGDEIDEGPAVITKNGKIIVAFSASTVDDKYAVGVLTADSAADLLDPASWTKNPYPLLTSADVPGQVGPGHNSFTVDEFGNPVSVYHSRTVNDSSNPGEATDAGLFDPRRHARAALVHFTSDGLPVFAMTADEELDPENAAVQVRVVVEGDGVDPGTPPTTTTPGTSIPGSGTPGGAATTGSGSDAGTGSTNAGGSLSSTGSGAAGFLAGGLLLALVGIVLVIARRRTRTLASK
;
A
#
# COMPACT_ATOMS: atom_id res chain seq x y z
N MET A 1 19.13 34.25 -92.19
CA MET A 1 20.42 33.69 -92.66
C MET A 1 21.48 34.25 -91.73
N ILE A 2 22.34 33.52 -91.01
CA ILE A 2 22.73 32.09 -90.98
C ILE A 2 23.13 31.69 -89.54
N ARG A 3 22.66 30.51 -89.06
CA ARG A 3 23.24 29.48 -88.15
C ARG A 3 24.24 29.83 -87.01
N SER A 4 24.36 29.12 -85.87
CA SER A 4 23.48 28.26 -85.04
C SER A 4 24.27 27.59 -83.88
N ARG A 5 23.61 27.37 -82.73
CA ARG A 5 23.88 26.39 -81.63
C ARG A 5 24.67 26.80 -80.37
N LEU A 6 24.14 26.22 -79.27
CA LEU A 6 24.62 26.00 -77.90
C LEU A 6 24.60 27.16 -76.90
N ALA A 7 24.15 26.82 -75.69
CA ALA A 7 23.86 27.71 -74.59
C ALA A 7 24.67 27.32 -73.34
N LEU A 8 25.08 28.32 -72.56
CA LEU A 8 25.20 28.23 -71.11
C LEU A 8 25.21 29.66 -70.54
N VAL A 9 24.43 29.92 -69.49
CA VAL A 9 24.41 31.22 -68.78
C VAL A 9 25.12 31.03 -67.44
N THR A 10 26.09 31.90 -67.16
CA THR A 10 26.91 31.82 -65.94
C THR A 10 26.15 32.35 -64.74
N ALA A 11 25.94 31.50 -63.72
CA ALA A 11 25.44 31.91 -62.41
C ALA A 11 26.59 31.97 -61.39
N PHE A 12 26.58 33.00 -60.54
CA PHE A 12 27.47 33.11 -59.38
C PHE A 12 26.95 32.17 -58.28
N ALA A 13 27.75 31.20 -57.85
CA ALA A 13 27.45 30.35 -56.69
C ALA A 13 28.50 30.58 -55.61
N VAL A 14 28.06 30.99 -54.42
CA VAL A 14 28.91 31.15 -53.23
C VAL A 14 29.22 29.76 -52.67
N ALA A 15 30.49 29.53 -52.31
CA ALA A 15 30.93 28.25 -51.78
C ALA A 15 30.39 28.04 -50.35
N PHE A 16 29.47 27.10 -50.19
CA PHE A 16 29.13 26.54 -48.88
C PHE A 16 30.21 25.54 -48.48
N SER A 17 30.95 25.86 -47.42
CA SER A 17 31.78 24.88 -46.72
C SER A 17 30.88 24.05 -45.82
N THR A 18 30.27 23.00 -46.36
CA THR A 18 29.53 22.02 -45.57
C THR A 18 30.50 21.27 -44.66
N LEU A 19 30.48 21.54 -43.35
CA LEU A 19 30.88 20.52 -42.39
C LEU A 19 29.86 19.39 -42.52
N LEU A 20 30.28 18.28 -43.12
CA LEU A 20 29.58 17.01 -43.01
C LEU A 20 29.67 16.57 -41.55
N VAL A 21 28.62 16.87 -40.77
CA VAL A 21 28.28 16.01 -39.65
C VAL A 21 28.02 14.63 -40.25
N ALA A 22 28.81 13.63 -39.87
CA ALA A 22 28.60 12.29 -40.36
C ALA A 22 27.19 11.83 -39.92
N PRO A 23 26.38 11.25 -40.82
CA PRO A 23 25.17 10.57 -40.36
C PRO A 23 25.60 9.50 -39.36
N GLN A 24 24.87 9.36 -38.25
CA GLN A 24 25.00 8.15 -37.44
C GLN A 24 24.71 6.98 -38.37
N ALA A 25 25.70 6.10 -38.52
CA ALA A 25 25.52 4.90 -39.31
C ALA A 25 24.45 4.05 -38.60
N SER A 26 23.38 3.70 -39.30
CA SER A 26 22.62 2.50 -38.95
C SER A 26 23.61 1.34 -38.87
N ALA A 27 23.40 0.38 -37.96
CA ALA A 27 24.13 -0.89 -37.98
C ALA A 27 24.26 -1.40 -39.44
N ALA A 28 25.50 -1.49 -39.93
CA ALA A 28 25.74 -1.81 -41.33
C ALA A 28 25.33 -3.27 -41.59
N GLU A 29 24.89 -3.57 -42.83
CA GLU A 29 24.61 -4.96 -43.26
C GLU A 29 25.76 -5.95 -42.95
N GLY A 30 26.99 -5.46 -42.77
CA GLY A 30 28.16 -6.27 -42.41
C GLY A 30 28.24 -6.75 -40.95
N ASP A 31 27.37 -6.30 -40.04
CA ASP A 31 27.37 -6.71 -38.61
C ASP A 31 26.37 -7.83 -38.31
N LEU A 32 25.51 -8.19 -39.27
CA LEU A 32 24.49 -9.23 -39.13
C LEU A 32 25.16 -10.62 -39.22
N LEU A 33 25.03 -11.43 -38.16
CA LEU A 33 25.58 -12.79 -38.05
C LEU A 33 24.62 -13.86 -38.56
N LEU A 34 23.32 -13.64 -38.37
CA LEU A 34 22.27 -14.61 -38.65
C LEU A 34 20.97 -13.87 -38.97
N HIS A 35 20.23 -14.37 -39.96
CA HIS A 35 18.82 -14.03 -40.14
C HIS A 35 18.03 -15.26 -40.60
N TYR A 36 16.97 -15.61 -39.88
CA TYR A 36 15.97 -16.60 -40.30
C TYR A 36 14.60 -15.91 -40.41
N ASP A 37 14.13 -15.73 -41.65
CA ASP A 37 12.76 -15.28 -41.95
C ASP A 37 11.77 -16.44 -42.18
N PHE A 38 12.25 -17.68 -42.13
CA PHE A 38 11.51 -18.94 -42.38
C PHE A 38 10.79 -19.07 -43.73
N SER A 39 10.81 -18.06 -44.60
CA SER A 39 10.06 -18.00 -45.86
C SER A 39 10.52 -19.00 -46.92
N ALA A 40 11.79 -19.45 -46.81
CA ALA A 40 12.46 -20.34 -47.74
C ALA A 40 12.75 -21.75 -47.17
N VAL A 41 12.12 -22.14 -46.05
CA VAL A 41 12.34 -23.46 -45.43
C VAL A 41 12.04 -24.60 -46.42
N SER A 42 12.99 -25.54 -46.54
CA SER A 42 12.91 -26.65 -47.47
C SER A 42 13.29 -27.96 -46.79
N GLY A 43 12.34 -28.89 -46.72
CA GLY A 43 12.50 -30.13 -45.95
C GLY A 43 12.69 -29.83 -44.46
N THR A 44 13.91 -30.04 -43.96
CA THR A 44 14.30 -29.70 -42.59
C THR A 44 15.26 -28.52 -42.49
N THR A 45 15.69 -27.92 -43.61
CA THR A 45 16.67 -26.82 -43.60
C THR A 45 15.98 -25.47 -43.46
N VAL A 46 16.46 -24.65 -42.52
CA VAL A 46 16.09 -23.23 -42.32
C VAL A 46 17.23 -22.37 -42.89
N PRO A 47 17.08 -21.77 -44.09
CA PRO A 47 18.16 -21.01 -44.70
C PRO A 47 18.49 -19.73 -43.93
N ASP A 48 19.77 -19.36 -43.88
CA ASP A 48 20.26 -18.08 -43.36
C ASP A 48 20.23 -16.99 -44.44
N SER A 49 19.38 -15.98 -44.27
CA SER A 49 19.27 -14.82 -45.18
C SER A 49 20.36 -13.76 -44.97
N SER A 50 21.18 -13.83 -43.91
CA SER A 50 22.25 -12.84 -43.64
C SER A 50 23.48 -12.92 -44.54
N SER A 51 23.46 -13.80 -45.56
CA SER A 51 24.57 -14.12 -46.47
C SER A 51 25.77 -14.88 -45.85
N ASN A 52 25.76 -15.16 -44.55
CA ASN A 52 26.82 -15.90 -43.87
C ASN A 52 26.73 -17.43 -44.06
N GLY A 53 25.56 -17.96 -44.44
CA GLY A 53 25.34 -19.38 -44.70
C GLY A 53 25.20 -20.22 -43.43
N ASN A 54 24.77 -19.60 -42.32
CA ASN A 54 24.56 -20.23 -41.02
C ASN A 54 23.22 -21.00 -40.96
N ASP A 55 22.96 -21.86 -41.95
CA ASP A 55 21.69 -22.58 -42.10
C ASP A 55 21.36 -23.44 -40.87
N GLY A 56 20.12 -23.32 -40.38
CA GLY A 56 19.57 -24.11 -39.28
C GLY A 56 18.92 -25.41 -39.75
N VAL A 57 18.69 -26.34 -38.83
CA VAL A 57 18.07 -27.64 -39.11
C VAL A 57 16.95 -27.94 -38.11
N ILE A 58 15.73 -28.09 -38.63
CA ILE A 58 14.58 -28.60 -37.88
C ILE A 58 14.85 -30.06 -37.51
N LYS A 59 14.91 -30.34 -36.21
CA LYS A 59 14.98 -31.69 -35.63
C LYS A 59 13.60 -32.08 -35.09
N GLY A 60 13.37 -33.38 -34.88
CA GLY A 60 12.11 -33.90 -34.35
C GLY A 60 10.98 -33.91 -35.37
N THR A 61 9.74 -33.89 -34.88
CA THR A 61 8.50 -34.03 -35.68
C THR A 61 7.43 -33.05 -35.19
N GLY A 62 6.52 -32.65 -36.10
CA GLY A 62 5.35 -31.84 -35.78
C GLY A 62 5.52 -30.32 -35.93
N ALA A 63 6.68 -29.84 -36.37
CA ALA A 63 6.81 -28.47 -36.86
C ALA A 63 6.04 -28.28 -38.18
N THR A 64 5.47 -27.10 -38.36
CA THR A 64 4.85 -26.66 -39.62
C THR A 64 5.40 -25.28 -40.00
N VAL A 65 5.50 -25.01 -41.30
CA VAL A 65 5.89 -23.69 -41.82
C VAL A 65 4.85 -23.20 -42.80
N GLU A 66 4.36 -21.98 -42.61
CA GLU A 66 3.41 -21.30 -43.50
C GLU A 66 3.85 -19.85 -43.70
N GLY A 67 4.15 -19.45 -44.94
CA GLY A 67 4.75 -18.16 -45.22
C GLY A 67 6.08 -18.01 -44.47
N ASN A 68 6.20 -16.96 -43.67
CA ASN A 68 7.35 -16.68 -42.80
C ASN A 68 7.17 -17.23 -41.36
N GLU A 69 6.16 -18.05 -41.08
CA GLU A 69 5.87 -18.54 -39.73
C GLU A 69 6.25 -20.01 -39.55
N LEU A 70 7.25 -20.28 -38.70
CA LEU A 70 7.53 -21.60 -38.14
C LEU A 70 6.71 -21.79 -36.86
N THR A 71 5.81 -22.78 -36.84
CA THR A 71 5.11 -23.21 -35.62
C THR A 71 5.79 -24.43 -35.02
N LEU A 72 6.21 -24.35 -33.76
CA LEU A 72 6.77 -25.46 -33.00
C LEU A 72 5.69 -26.09 -32.08
N PRO A 73 5.56 -27.43 -32.06
CA PRO A 73 4.41 -28.11 -31.45
C PRO A 73 4.42 -28.15 -29.92
N GLY A 74 5.56 -27.86 -29.29
CA GLY A 74 5.80 -28.15 -27.88
C GLY A 74 5.87 -29.64 -27.57
N GLY A 75 6.32 -29.97 -26.36
CA GLY A 75 6.38 -31.34 -25.88
C GLY A 75 7.16 -31.45 -24.57
N GLY A 76 6.96 -32.55 -23.85
CA GLY A 76 7.73 -32.86 -22.65
C GLY A 76 9.20 -33.12 -22.95
N SER A 77 10.03 -33.09 -21.90
CA SER A 77 11.45 -33.42 -21.96
C SER A 77 11.70 -34.78 -22.63
N GLY A 78 12.67 -34.83 -23.54
CA GLY A 78 13.03 -36.05 -24.28
C GLY A 78 12.00 -36.54 -25.31
N SER A 79 10.90 -35.82 -25.54
CA SER A 79 9.92 -36.14 -26.60
C SER A 79 10.48 -35.95 -28.01
N SER A 80 9.78 -36.48 -29.02
CA SER A 80 10.13 -36.29 -30.44
C SER A 80 9.63 -34.96 -31.02
N ALA A 81 9.18 -34.02 -30.19
CA ALA A 81 8.67 -32.73 -30.63
C ALA A 81 9.76 -31.90 -31.32
N ALA A 82 9.35 -31.07 -32.27
CA ALA A 82 10.28 -30.35 -33.13
C ALA A 82 10.89 -29.10 -32.50
N TYR A 83 12.14 -28.81 -32.89
CA TYR A 83 12.92 -27.61 -32.55
C TYR A 83 13.92 -27.33 -33.68
N VAL A 84 14.52 -26.14 -33.72
CA VAL A 84 15.61 -25.83 -34.68
C VAL A 84 16.95 -25.94 -33.98
N GLU A 85 17.90 -26.65 -34.60
CA GLU A 85 19.31 -26.70 -34.23
C GLU A 85 20.09 -25.75 -35.14
N LEU A 86 20.83 -24.82 -34.55
CA LEU A 86 21.70 -23.88 -35.26
C LEU A 86 23.13 -24.44 -35.35
N PRO A 87 23.97 -23.94 -36.27
CA PRO A 87 25.37 -24.39 -36.39
C PRO A 87 26.14 -24.35 -35.06
N THR A 88 26.73 -25.48 -34.68
CA THR A 88 27.59 -25.57 -33.49
C THR A 88 28.78 -24.62 -33.62
N GLY A 89 29.01 -23.81 -32.59
CA GLY A 89 30.08 -22.81 -32.56
C GLY A 89 29.71 -21.43 -33.09
N LEU A 90 28.46 -21.20 -33.53
CA LEU A 90 28.00 -19.91 -34.08
C LEU A 90 28.26 -18.71 -33.14
N PHE A 91 28.10 -18.93 -31.83
CA PHE A 91 28.26 -17.92 -30.78
C PHE A 91 29.65 -17.93 -30.11
N ASP A 92 30.58 -18.80 -30.55
CA ASP A 92 31.92 -18.90 -29.95
C ASP A 92 32.67 -17.56 -30.05
N GLY A 93 33.16 -17.07 -28.92
CA GLY A 93 33.96 -15.84 -28.86
C GLY A 93 33.19 -14.52 -29.07
N ARG A 94 31.85 -14.53 -29.05
CA ARG A 94 31.02 -13.35 -29.35
C ARG A 94 30.62 -12.57 -28.10
N ASP A 95 31.55 -11.78 -27.57
CA ASP A 95 31.38 -10.97 -26.35
C ASP A 95 30.42 -9.77 -26.52
N THR A 96 29.92 -9.51 -27.73
CA THR A 96 28.88 -8.52 -27.98
C THR A 96 27.91 -9.08 -29.02
N LEU A 97 26.63 -9.07 -28.69
CA LEU A 97 25.55 -9.64 -29.48
C LEU A 97 24.27 -8.83 -29.29
N THR A 98 23.50 -8.64 -30.35
CA THR A 98 22.06 -8.37 -30.23
C THR A 98 21.31 -9.57 -30.80
N ILE A 99 20.38 -10.14 -30.06
CA ILE A 99 19.57 -11.30 -30.46
C ILE A 99 18.12 -10.86 -30.41
N SER A 100 17.43 -10.86 -31.54
CA SER A 100 16.04 -10.45 -31.67
C SER A 100 15.20 -11.58 -32.24
N THR A 101 14.06 -11.88 -31.60
CA THR A 101 13.18 -12.99 -31.97
C THR A 101 11.71 -12.55 -31.95
N TRP A 102 11.02 -12.71 -33.08
CA TRP A 102 9.59 -12.45 -33.20
C TRP A 102 8.80 -13.73 -32.88
N LEU A 103 8.09 -13.75 -31.74
CA LEU A 103 7.53 -14.97 -31.13
C LEU A 103 6.04 -14.83 -30.80
N ARG A 104 5.28 -15.92 -30.94
CA ARG A 104 3.92 -16.10 -30.39
C ARG A 104 3.96 -17.25 -29.38
N ASN A 105 3.98 -16.93 -28.09
CA ASN A 105 4.07 -17.96 -27.04
C ASN A 105 2.71 -18.63 -26.80
N GLU A 106 2.62 -19.95 -27.02
CA GLU A 106 1.41 -20.74 -26.79
C GLU A 106 1.51 -21.63 -25.55
N LYS A 107 2.44 -21.29 -24.64
CA LYS A 107 2.65 -21.99 -23.38
C LYS A 107 2.26 -21.15 -22.16
N THR A 108 1.85 -21.85 -21.12
CA THR A 108 1.71 -21.34 -19.76
C THR A 108 3.08 -21.02 -19.14
N ALA A 109 3.08 -20.49 -17.92
CA ALA A 109 4.28 -20.34 -17.11
C ALA A 109 5.00 -21.68 -16.92
N GLY A 110 6.33 -21.70 -17.06
CA GLY A 110 7.11 -22.93 -16.87
C GLY A 110 8.59 -22.83 -17.29
N ASN A 111 9.30 -23.95 -17.15
CA ASN A 111 10.70 -24.10 -17.55
C ASN A 111 10.82 -24.65 -18.97
N TYR A 112 11.20 -23.77 -19.89
CA TYR A 112 11.50 -24.04 -21.30
C TYR A 112 12.33 -22.87 -21.85
N ALA A 113 12.88 -23.01 -23.05
CA ALA A 113 13.56 -21.93 -23.77
C ALA A 113 12.96 -21.75 -25.17
N ALA A 114 12.61 -20.51 -25.52
CA ALA A 114 12.28 -20.15 -26.90
C ALA A 114 13.55 -19.99 -27.75
N MET A 115 14.64 -19.51 -27.15
CA MET A 115 15.98 -19.53 -27.76
C MET A 115 17.05 -19.75 -26.70
N PHE A 116 18.14 -20.42 -27.08
CA PHE A 116 19.21 -20.82 -26.18
C PHE A 116 20.54 -20.88 -26.93
N PHE A 117 21.64 -20.50 -26.28
CA PHE A 117 22.97 -20.98 -26.65
C PHE A 117 23.82 -21.26 -25.41
N GLY A 118 24.71 -22.26 -25.47
CA GLY A 118 25.54 -22.61 -24.33
C GLY A 118 26.26 -23.94 -24.47
N SER A 119 26.74 -24.48 -23.35
CA SER A 119 27.36 -25.80 -23.28
C SER A 119 26.37 -26.91 -23.65
N ALA A 120 26.85 -27.96 -24.32
CA ALA A 120 26.02 -29.12 -24.72
C ALA A 120 25.69 -30.10 -23.57
N SER A 121 26.24 -29.89 -22.37
CA SER A 121 25.96 -30.72 -21.19
C SER A 121 24.56 -30.47 -20.64
N ASN A 122 24.04 -31.45 -19.91
CA ASN A 122 22.84 -31.30 -19.08
C ASN A 122 23.21 -31.57 -17.61
N PRO A 123 23.16 -30.57 -16.70
CA PRO A 123 22.87 -29.16 -17.00
C PRO A 123 23.98 -28.48 -17.83
N PRO A 124 23.67 -27.41 -18.58
CA PRO A 124 24.67 -26.62 -19.31
C PRO A 124 25.54 -25.83 -18.33
N ALA A 125 26.86 -26.02 -18.39
CA ALA A 125 27.80 -25.34 -17.49
C ALA A 125 27.83 -23.81 -17.66
N GLN A 126 27.58 -23.32 -18.88
CA GLN A 126 27.51 -21.90 -19.24
C GLN A 126 26.44 -21.72 -20.32
N TYR A 127 25.62 -20.66 -20.26
CA TYR A 127 24.59 -20.40 -21.27
C TYR A 127 24.03 -18.97 -21.26
N TRP A 128 23.38 -18.61 -22.36
CA TRP A 128 22.29 -17.63 -22.43
C TRP A 128 20.97 -18.33 -22.73
N LEU A 129 19.88 -17.87 -22.12
CA LEU A 129 18.55 -18.46 -22.25
C LEU A 129 17.47 -17.38 -22.33
N LEU A 130 16.58 -17.52 -23.32
CA LEU A 130 15.37 -16.74 -23.52
C LEU A 130 14.13 -17.58 -23.22
N ASN A 131 13.32 -17.17 -22.25
CA ASN A 131 12.03 -17.76 -21.93
C ASN A 131 10.95 -16.65 -21.89
N PRO A 132 9.99 -16.63 -22.83
CA PRO A 132 8.95 -15.60 -22.86
C PRO A 132 8.04 -15.60 -21.63
N LYS A 133 7.88 -16.73 -20.92
CA LYS A 133 7.06 -16.82 -19.70
C LYS A 133 7.59 -17.89 -18.75
N ASN A 134 8.46 -17.45 -17.84
CA ASN A 134 9.07 -18.27 -16.78
C ASN A 134 8.01 -18.82 -15.79
N PRO A 135 8.38 -19.65 -14.79
CA PRO A 135 7.43 -20.19 -13.81
C PRO A 135 6.64 -19.13 -13.01
N SER A 136 7.18 -17.91 -12.85
CA SER A 136 6.52 -16.78 -12.20
C SER A 136 5.65 -15.95 -13.16
N GLY A 137 5.45 -16.40 -14.41
CA GLY A 137 4.66 -15.70 -15.41
C GLY A 137 5.37 -14.54 -16.12
N LEU A 138 6.67 -14.33 -15.84
CA LEU A 138 7.44 -13.17 -16.31
C LEU A 138 8.33 -13.52 -17.51
N PHE A 139 8.59 -12.54 -18.36
CA PHE A 139 9.65 -12.59 -19.37
C PHE A 139 11.02 -12.80 -18.69
N LYS A 140 11.80 -13.75 -19.21
CA LYS A 140 13.14 -14.08 -18.74
C LYS A 140 14.15 -14.06 -19.90
N SER A 141 15.24 -13.32 -19.73
CA SER A 141 16.42 -13.39 -20.60
C SER A 141 17.68 -13.22 -19.76
N VAL A 142 18.48 -14.27 -19.67
CA VAL A 142 19.56 -14.39 -18.68
C VAL A 142 20.83 -14.98 -19.26
N ILE A 143 21.95 -14.66 -18.63
CA ILE A 143 23.27 -15.20 -18.94
C ILE A 143 23.93 -15.74 -17.65
N THR A 144 24.65 -16.85 -17.71
CA THR A 144 25.37 -17.41 -16.55
C THR A 144 26.55 -16.52 -16.17
N ASN A 145 26.44 -15.85 -15.02
CA ASN A 145 27.41 -14.88 -14.49
C ASN A 145 28.45 -15.52 -13.54
N GLY A 146 28.35 -16.83 -13.31
CA GLY A 146 29.32 -17.64 -12.56
C GLY A 146 29.62 -18.95 -13.28
N SER A 147 30.40 -19.84 -12.67
CA SER A 147 30.65 -21.19 -13.19
C SER A 147 30.40 -22.21 -12.09
N ASP A 148 29.15 -22.68 -11.99
CA ASP A 148 28.75 -23.80 -11.16
C ASP A 148 28.22 -24.91 -12.07
N ALA A 149 28.91 -26.06 -12.12
CA ALA A 149 28.50 -27.18 -12.97
C ALA A 149 27.36 -28.03 -12.36
N GLY A 150 27.06 -27.86 -11.07
CA GLY A 150 25.95 -28.53 -10.37
C GLY A 150 24.68 -27.70 -10.33
N ALA A 151 24.80 -26.37 -10.17
CA ALA A 151 23.68 -25.43 -10.07
C ALA A 151 23.84 -24.16 -10.92
N PRO A 152 24.06 -24.26 -12.26
CA PRO A 152 24.39 -23.11 -13.10
C PRO A 152 23.27 -22.03 -13.14
N TRP A 153 22.01 -22.43 -12.93
CA TRP A 153 20.86 -21.52 -12.82
C TRP A 153 20.97 -20.56 -11.63
N GLY A 154 21.64 -20.95 -10.54
CA GLY A 154 21.92 -20.07 -9.39
C GLY A 154 22.89 -18.94 -9.71
N THR A 155 23.58 -19.03 -10.86
CA THR A 155 24.54 -18.02 -11.33
C THR A 155 23.98 -17.09 -12.39
N GLU A 156 22.71 -17.24 -12.78
CA GLU A 156 22.05 -16.37 -13.76
C GLU A 156 22.07 -14.90 -13.31
N ALA A 157 22.39 -14.01 -14.26
CA ALA A 157 22.11 -12.58 -14.18
C ALA A 157 21.34 -12.13 -15.42
N GLY A 158 20.49 -11.12 -15.28
CA GLY A 158 19.70 -10.56 -16.38
C GLY A 158 18.25 -10.26 -15.99
N ILE A 159 17.33 -10.51 -16.91
CA ILE A 159 15.90 -10.26 -16.71
C ILE A 159 15.23 -11.54 -16.19
N SER A 160 14.54 -11.43 -15.06
CA SER A 160 13.94 -12.52 -14.29
C SER A 160 14.86 -13.73 -14.03
N PRO A 161 16.06 -13.53 -13.46
CA PRO A 161 16.97 -14.62 -13.06
C PRO A 161 16.36 -15.46 -11.94
N THR A 162 16.80 -16.72 -11.83
CA THR A 162 16.31 -17.66 -10.81
C THR A 162 16.59 -17.18 -9.38
N ASN A 163 17.67 -16.41 -9.19
CA ASN A 163 17.87 -15.60 -7.99
C ASN A 163 17.64 -14.12 -8.33
N ALA A 164 16.54 -13.56 -7.82
CA ALA A 164 16.12 -12.18 -8.10
C ALA A 164 17.19 -11.12 -7.73
N SER A 165 18.07 -11.38 -6.76
CA SER A 165 19.15 -10.44 -6.38
C SER A 165 20.19 -10.22 -7.48
N ASN A 166 20.24 -11.09 -8.49
CA ASN A 166 21.19 -11.02 -9.61
C ASN A 166 20.64 -10.25 -10.83
N GLY A 167 19.51 -9.55 -10.70
CA GLY A 167 18.92 -8.85 -11.84
C GLY A 167 17.66 -8.05 -11.53
N ILE A 168 16.79 -7.93 -12.54
CA ILE A 168 15.53 -7.18 -12.47
C ILE A 168 14.38 -8.04 -12.98
N ALA A 169 13.16 -7.79 -12.49
CA ALA A 169 11.96 -8.46 -12.97
C ALA A 169 11.63 -8.03 -14.41
N GLY A 170 11.26 -9.00 -15.25
CA GLY A 170 10.65 -8.74 -16.56
C GLY A 170 9.14 -8.55 -16.45
N PRO A 171 8.49 -7.98 -17.48
CA PRO A 171 7.04 -7.85 -17.53
C PRO A 171 6.36 -9.22 -17.70
N THR A 172 5.07 -9.28 -17.41
CA THR A 172 4.21 -10.39 -17.86
C THR A 172 4.03 -10.33 -19.37
N THR A 173 3.81 -11.48 -20.01
CA THR A 173 3.68 -11.61 -21.46
C THR A 173 2.35 -12.24 -21.87
N SER A 174 1.86 -11.90 -23.05
CA SER A 174 0.62 -12.47 -23.61
C SER A 174 0.92 -13.64 -24.56
N SER A 175 -0.13 -14.22 -25.14
CA SER A 175 -0.05 -15.17 -26.26
C SER A 175 -0.15 -14.50 -27.64
N ALA A 176 -0.07 -13.16 -27.69
CA ALA A 176 0.04 -12.43 -28.94
C ALA A 176 1.45 -12.57 -29.56
N TRP A 177 1.61 -12.05 -30.77
CA TRP A 177 2.92 -11.83 -31.37
C TRP A 177 3.64 -10.69 -30.65
N GLY A 178 4.90 -10.90 -30.28
CA GLY A 178 5.76 -9.86 -29.73
C GLY A 178 7.22 -10.03 -30.16
N LEU A 179 7.97 -8.92 -30.11
CA LEU A 179 9.40 -8.90 -30.38
C LEU A 179 10.19 -8.97 -29.08
N TYR A 180 10.95 -10.05 -28.91
CA TYR A 180 11.79 -10.27 -27.74
C TYR A 180 13.25 -10.06 -28.15
N THR A 181 13.89 -9.03 -27.59
CA THR A 181 15.27 -8.67 -27.94
C THR A 181 16.16 -8.67 -26.71
N THR A 182 17.37 -9.20 -26.85
CA THR A 182 18.41 -9.16 -25.82
C THR A 182 19.69 -8.60 -26.41
N VAL A 183 20.25 -7.59 -25.74
CA VAL A 183 21.60 -7.08 -26.02
C VAL A 183 22.54 -7.66 -24.95
N ILE A 184 23.59 -8.33 -25.38
CA ILE A 184 24.67 -8.85 -24.54
C ILE A 184 25.92 -8.04 -24.86
N GLU A 185 26.57 -7.51 -23.84
CA GLU A 185 27.82 -6.77 -23.89
C GLU A 185 28.81 -7.38 -22.88
N PRO A 186 30.13 -7.04 -22.93
CA PRO A 186 31.13 -7.69 -22.09
C PRO A 186 30.93 -7.49 -20.57
N THR A 187 30.12 -6.50 -20.17
CA THR A 187 29.88 -6.13 -18.76
C THR A 187 28.40 -5.95 -18.41
N ARG A 188 27.47 -6.23 -19.33
CA ARG A 188 26.02 -6.17 -19.04
C ARG A 188 25.17 -6.99 -20.02
N ILE A 189 23.95 -7.30 -19.60
CA ILE A 189 22.86 -7.82 -20.43
C ILE A 189 21.67 -6.86 -20.32
N THR A 190 20.99 -6.59 -21.43
CA THR A 190 19.82 -5.69 -21.50
C THR A 190 18.69 -6.41 -22.23
N GLY A 191 17.47 -6.37 -21.66
CA GLY A 191 16.29 -6.99 -22.27
C GLY A 191 15.26 -5.98 -22.76
N TYR A 192 14.56 -6.34 -23.83
CA TYR A 192 13.50 -5.56 -24.46
C TYR A 192 12.32 -6.47 -24.83
N VAL A 193 11.11 -5.92 -24.76
CA VAL A 193 9.87 -6.50 -25.30
C VAL A 193 9.17 -5.44 -26.12
N ASP A 194 8.76 -5.78 -27.34
CA ASP A 194 8.01 -4.91 -28.27
C ASP A 194 8.69 -3.55 -28.50
N GLY A 195 10.01 -3.59 -28.76
CA GLY A 195 10.85 -2.41 -28.95
C GLY A 195 11.17 -1.64 -27.66
N LYS A 196 10.51 -1.94 -26.54
CA LYS A 196 10.65 -1.20 -25.27
C LYS A 196 11.64 -1.87 -24.34
N LYS A 197 12.51 -1.05 -23.75
CA LYS A 197 13.54 -1.46 -22.81
C LYS A 197 12.94 -1.81 -21.46
N ILE A 198 13.32 -2.97 -20.93
CA ILE A 198 12.98 -3.40 -19.56
C ILE A 198 14.04 -2.87 -18.59
N GLY A 199 15.32 -2.99 -18.98
CA GLY A 199 16.46 -2.49 -18.22
C GLY A 199 17.73 -3.29 -18.49
N SER A 200 18.82 -2.84 -17.88
CA SER A 200 20.16 -3.42 -18.02
C SER A 200 20.65 -3.97 -16.67
N VAL A 201 21.33 -5.11 -16.69
CA VAL A 201 21.90 -5.78 -15.53
C VAL A 201 23.39 -6.04 -15.77
N ALA A 202 24.22 -5.71 -14.79
CA ALA A 202 25.67 -5.89 -14.89
C ALA A 202 26.06 -7.37 -14.92
N THR A 203 27.06 -7.70 -15.74
CA THR A 203 27.65 -9.03 -15.86
C THR A 203 29.17 -8.94 -15.63
N SER A 204 29.74 -10.03 -15.13
CA SER A 204 31.17 -10.21 -14.83
C SER A 204 31.84 -11.23 -15.74
N ARG A 205 31.06 -11.88 -16.62
CA ARG A 205 31.49 -12.91 -17.56
C ARG A 205 31.07 -12.59 -18.98
N THR A 206 31.89 -13.00 -19.94
CA THR A 206 31.66 -12.83 -21.39
C THR A 206 31.41 -14.16 -22.08
N VAL A 207 30.81 -14.14 -23.28
CA VAL A 207 30.50 -15.35 -24.06
C VAL A 207 31.76 -16.13 -24.43
N SER A 208 32.90 -15.48 -24.66
CA SER A 208 34.20 -16.14 -24.86
C SER A 208 34.60 -17.05 -23.69
N GLN A 209 34.14 -16.73 -22.47
CA GLN A 209 34.41 -17.55 -21.28
C GLN A 209 33.47 -18.77 -21.16
N PHE A 210 32.52 -18.93 -22.08
CA PHE A 210 31.68 -20.13 -22.16
C PHE A 210 32.41 -21.31 -22.81
N GLY A 211 33.55 -21.04 -23.47
CA GLY A 211 34.36 -22.02 -24.18
C GLY A 211 34.07 -22.01 -25.67
N SER A 212 34.23 -23.17 -26.31
CA SER A 212 34.01 -23.37 -27.75
C SER A 212 33.13 -24.58 -28.02
N ASN A 213 32.62 -24.67 -29.24
CA ASN A 213 31.59 -25.62 -29.68
C ASN A 213 30.26 -25.40 -28.94
N LEU A 214 29.88 -24.13 -28.71
CA LEU A 214 28.59 -23.81 -28.11
C LEU A 214 27.46 -24.31 -29.02
N VAL A 215 26.51 -25.05 -28.44
CA VAL A 215 25.28 -25.45 -29.14
C VAL A 215 24.25 -24.35 -29.02
N SER A 216 23.40 -24.20 -30.04
CA SER A 216 22.32 -23.22 -30.01
C SER A 216 21.04 -23.75 -30.67
N TYR A 217 19.90 -23.33 -30.13
CA TYR A 217 18.60 -23.88 -30.47
C TYR A 217 17.52 -22.80 -30.49
N ILE A 218 16.50 -22.99 -31.33
CA ILE A 218 15.20 -22.32 -31.22
C ILE A 218 14.18 -23.36 -30.76
N GLY A 219 13.51 -23.07 -29.65
CA GLY A 219 12.47 -23.88 -29.02
C GLY A 219 12.93 -25.02 -28.11
N LYS A 220 14.22 -25.04 -27.74
CA LYS A 220 14.86 -26.04 -26.88
C LYS A 220 16.03 -25.43 -26.08
N SER A 221 16.39 -26.03 -24.95
CA SER A 221 17.66 -25.80 -24.24
C SER A 221 18.49 -27.10 -24.11
N SER A 222 19.74 -27.01 -23.63
CA SER A 222 20.52 -28.20 -23.23
C SER A 222 20.01 -28.86 -21.94
N TYR A 223 19.17 -28.20 -21.15
CA TYR A 223 18.51 -28.81 -19.99
C TYR A 223 17.55 -29.92 -20.41
N ALA A 224 17.17 -30.77 -19.46
CA ALA A 224 16.04 -31.69 -19.58
C ALA A 224 14.68 -30.98 -19.39
N ASP A 225 14.53 -29.77 -19.94
CA ASP A 225 13.30 -28.99 -19.90
C ASP A 225 12.27 -29.48 -20.92
N GLU A 226 11.06 -28.96 -20.80
CA GLU A 226 10.07 -29.06 -21.88
C GLU A 226 10.45 -28.18 -23.08
N LEU A 227 9.96 -28.54 -24.27
CA LEU A 227 10.15 -27.76 -25.49
C LEU A 227 9.15 -26.59 -25.55
N TYR A 228 9.54 -25.53 -26.25
CA TYR A 228 8.68 -24.37 -26.55
C TYR A 228 7.52 -24.78 -27.45
N LYS A 229 6.35 -24.19 -27.18
CA LYS A 229 5.17 -24.27 -28.05
C LYS A 229 4.83 -22.87 -28.54
N GLY A 230 4.68 -22.71 -29.84
CA GLY A 230 4.26 -21.44 -30.41
C GLY A 230 4.87 -21.13 -31.77
N GLY A 231 4.54 -19.94 -32.27
CA GLY A 231 5.06 -19.41 -33.52
C GLY A 231 6.41 -18.69 -33.36
N VAL A 232 7.21 -18.72 -34.41
CA VAL A 232 8.46 -17.97 -34.63
C VAL A 232 8.39 -17.40 -36.05
N ARG A 233 8.62 -16.09 -36.23
CA ARG A 233 8.50 -15.41 -37.54
C ARG A 233 9.75 -14.74 -38.06
N ASP A 234 10.63 -14.32 -37.17
CA ASP A 234 11.88 -13.65 -37.52
C ASP A 234 12.88 -13.91 -36.39
N VAL A 235 14.11 -14.30 -36.74
CA VAL A 235 15.23 -14.39 -35.79
C VAL A 235 16.44 -13.72 -36.41
N LYS A 236 16.91 -12.63 -35.80
CA LYS A 236 18.10 -11.90 -36.22
C LYS A 236 19.13 -11.89 -35.11
N VAL A 237 20.41 -12.02 -35.49
CA VAL A 237 21.54 -11.88 -34.58
C VAL A 237 22.56 -10.92 -35.20
N TRP A 238 22.96 -9.89 -34.47
CA TRP A 238 24.04 -8.97 -34.82
C TRP A 238 25.24 -9.19 -33.91
N THR A 239 26.45 -8.92 -34.41
CA THR A 239 27.69 -8.90 -33.60
C THR A 239 27.97 -7.56 -32.92
N SER A 240 27.04 -6.61 -33.03
CA SER A 240 27.06 -5.31 -32.38
C SER A 240 25.87 -5.15 -31.42
N ALA A 241 26.01 -4.21 -30.48
CA ALA A 241 24.95 -3.82 -29.56
C ALA A 241 24.09 -2.75 -30.24
N LEU A 242 22.85 -3.09 -30.63
CA LEU A 242 21.90 -2.13 -31.18
C LEU A 242 21.46 -1.14 -30.09
N SER A 243 21.24 0.10 -30.49
CA SER A 243 20.68 1.14 -29.61
C SER A 243 19.19 0.93 -29.34
N ASP A 244 18.68 1.52 -28.26
CA ASP A 244 17.26 1.53 -27.90
C ASP A 244 16.37 1.97 -29.09
N ALA A 245 16.83 2.95 -29.88
CA ALA A 245 16.12 3.46 -31.06
C ALA A 245 16.15 2.49 -32.25
N GLU A 246 17.26 1.79 -32.50
CA GLU A 246 17.33 0.76 -33.54
C GLU A 246 16.44 -0.46 -33.20
N ILE A 247 16.37 -0.84 -31.93
CA ILE A 247 15.49 -1.93 -31.45
C ILE A 247 14.02 -1.53 -31.54
N ALA A 248 13.68 -0.27 -31.24
CA ALA A 248 12.34 0.27 -31.46
C ALA A 248 12.00 0.31 -32.97
N ALA A 249 12.92 0.73 -33.84
CA ALA A 249 12.72 0.74 -35.29
C ALA A 249 12.50 -0.67 -35.87
N GLU A 250 13.23 -1.67 -35.38
CA GLU A 250 12.99 -3.09 -35.71
C GLU A 250 11.55 -3.50 -35.33
N TYR A 251 11.06 -3.15 -34.14
CA TYR A 251 9.66 -3.41 -33.76
C TYR A 251 8.65 -2.70 -34.67
N TYR A 252 8.78 -1.38 -34.84
CA TYR A 252 7.82 -0.58 -35.59
C TYR A 252 7.82 -0.86 -37.10
N SER A 253 8.86 -1.53 -37.64
CA SER A 253 8.87 -2.02 -39.02
C SER A 253 7.82 -3.11 -39.30
N TRP A 254 7.35 -3.82 -38.27
CA TRP A 254 6.30 -4.86 -38.34
C TRP A 254 4.96 -4.41 -37.77
N ALA A 255 4.91 -3.28 -37.06
CA ALA A 255 3.70 -2.76 -36.43
C ALA A 255 2.69 -2.24 -37.46
N ASP A 256 1.40 -2.23 -37.09
CA ASP A 256 0.36 -1.69 -37.95
C ASP A 256 0.35 -0.14 -37.99
N ASP A 257 -0.37 0.41 -38.96
CA ASP A 257 -0.40 1.86 -39.19
C ASP A 257 -0.89 2.63 -37.94
N ALA A 258 -1.91 2.11 -37.26
CA ALA A 258 -2.47 2.73 -36.06
C ALA A 258 -1.45 2.77 -34.90
N THR A 259 -0.70 1.68 -34.71
CA THR A 259 0.35 1.55 -33.69
C THR A 259 1.50 2.52 -33.97
N VAL A 260 1.97 2.61 -35.22
CA VAL A 260 3.04 3.55 -35.60
C VAL A 260 2.56 5.01 -35.49
N GLN A 261 1.33 5.32 -35.90
CA GLN A 261 0.77 6.67 -35.77
C GLN A 261 0.54 7.08 -34.31
N ALA A 262 0.14 6.15 -33.44
CA ALA A 262 0.04 6.40 -32.00
C ALA A 262 1.41 6.68 -31.37
N ALA A 263 2.45 5.91 -31.74
CA ALA A 263 3.82 6.14 -31.30
C ALA A 263 4.39 7.48 -31.82
N LEU A 264 4.12 7.84 -33.09
CA LEU A 264 4.45 9.15 -33.66
C LEU A 264 3.75 10.29 -32.95
N GLY A 265 2.46 10.14 -32.63
CA GLY A 265 1.70 11.10 -31.86
C GLY A 265 2.30 11.30 -30.47
N ALA A 266 2.58 10.21 -29.76
CA ALA A 266 3.20 10.25 -28.44
C ALA A 266 4.60 10.89 -28.45
N ASP A 267 5.45 10.56 -29.41
CA ASP A 267 6.77 11.19 -29.58
C ASP A 267 6.65 12.68 -29.91
N ALA A 268 5.73 13.05 -30.81
CA ALA A 268 5.47 14.44 -31.17
C ALA A 268 4.93 15.24 -29.96
N ASP A 269 4.01 14.67 -29.17
CA ASP A 269 3.44 15.29 -27.97
C ASP A 269 4.46 15.41 -26.83
N ALA A 270 5.40 14.47 -26.71
CA ALA A 270 6.51 14.50 -25.77
C ALA A 270 7.59 15.55 -26.10
N LEU A 271 7.64 16.09 -27.32
CA LEU A 271 8.57 17.18 -27.67
C LEU A 271 8.26 18.44 -26.85
N ALA A 272 9.18 18.80 -25.95
CA ALA A 272 9.05 19.94 -25.06
C ALA A 272 10.29 20.88 -25.09
N PRO A 273 10.58 21.57 -26.22
CA PRO A 273 11.68 22.55 -26.32
C PRO A 273 11.45 23.84 -25.48
N GLY A 274 10.33 23.93 -24.78
CA GLY A 274 9.80 25.14 -24.16
C GLY A 274 8.79 25.87 -25.08
N SER A 275 8.32 27.03 -24.65
CA SER A 275 7.47 27.93 -25.43
C SER A 275 7.56 29.36 -24.90
N GLY A 276 7.05 30.34 -25.66
CA GLY A 276 6.94 31.72 -25.19
C GLY A 276 8.26 32.48 -25.15
N ALA A 277 8.43 33.35 -24.15
CA ALA A 277 9.58 34.26 -24.07
C ALA A 277 10.87 33.52 -23.69
N VAL A 278 11.93 33.66 -24.51
CA VAL A 278 13.21 32.94 -24.29
C VAL A 278 14.45 33.82 -24.49
N THR A 279 15.52 33.48 -23.77
CA THR A 279 16.84 34.14 -23.83
C THR A 279 18.01 33.17 -23.97
N THR A 280 17.76 31.86 -23.93
CA THR A 280 18.78 30.80 -23.92
C THR A 280 18.45 29.70 -24.93
N ASP A 281 19.50 29.00 -25.37
CA ASP A 281 19.42 27.89 -26.33
C ASP A 281 18.31 26.89 -26.00
N ARG A 282 17.67 26.36 -27.05
CA ARG A 282 16.62 25.36 -26.95
C ARG A 282 17.22 23.98 -27.07
N ASN A 283 16.94 23.08 -26.12
CA ASN A 283 17.33 21.68 -26.25
C ASN A 283 16.42 20.99 -27.26
N LEU A 284 16.90 20.78 -28.48
CA LEU A 284 16.15 20.15 -29.57
C LEU A 284 16.59 18.68 -29.72
N VAL A 285 15.73 17.75 -29.28
CA VAL A 285 16.01 16.31 -29.41
C VAL A 285 16.00 15.87 -30.87
N ALA A 286 16.96 15.00 -31.24
CA ALA A 286 17.05 14.41 -32.57
C ALA A 286 16.32 13.04 -32.69
N THR A 287 15.84 12.50 -31.57
CA THR A 287 15.15 11.21 -31.50
C THR A 287 14.04 11.26 -30.45
N GLY A 288 12.87 10.70 -30.77
CA GLY A 288 11.76 10.52 -29.82
C GLY A 288 11.90 9.26 -28.97
N ALA A 289 11.06 9.13 -27.94
CA ALA A 289 11.14 8.03 -26.98
C ALA A 289 10.80 6.65 -27.60
N ASN A 290 10.00 6.64 -28.67
CA ASN A 290 9.68 5.46 -29.46
C ASN A 290 10.65 5.26 -30.65
N GLY A 291 11.80 5.94 -30.66
CA GLY A 291 12.83 5.79 -31.69
C GLY A 291 12.57 6.57 -32.97
N SER A 292 11.56 7.47 -33.00
CA SER A 292 11.33 8.33 -34.16
C SER A 292 12.50 9.28 -34.40
N ALA A 293 12.87 9.53 -35.65
CA ALA A 293 13.85 10.56 -36.00
C ALA A 293 13.17 11.94 -35.98
N VAL A 294 13.80 12.92 -35.34
CA VAL A 294 13.26 14.28 -35.22
C VAL A 294 14.20 15.26 -35.89
N THR A 295 13.68 16.02 -36.86
CA THR A 295 14.42 17.08 -37.55
C THR A 295 13.75 18.43 -37.33
N TRP A 296 14.56 19.47 -37.13
CA TRP A 296 14.08 20.80 -36.75
C TRP A 296 14.38 21.84 -37.82
N ALA A 297 13.41 22.73 -38.05
CA ALA A 297 13.54 23.87 -38.94
C ALA A 297 12.99 25.14 -38.28
N SER A 298 13.80 26.20 -38.26
CA SER A 298 13.40 27.53 -37.81
C SER A 298 12.95 28.39 -38.98
N ASP A 299 11.88 29.18 -38.80
CA ASP A 299 11.51 30.23 -39.75
C ASP A 299 12.46 31.45 -39.68
N ARG A 300 13.21 31.57 -38.57
CA ARG A 300 14.19 32.62 -38.28
C ARG A 300 15.54 32.01 -37.81
N PRO A 301 16.28 31.33 -38.71
CA PRO A 301 17.57 30.71 -38.38
C PRO A 301 18.67 31.72 -38.00
N ASP A 302 18.42 33.02 -38.19
CA ASP A 302 19.25 34.13 -37.72
C ASP A 302 19.04 34.49 -36.23
N VAL A 303 17.99 33.96 -35.60
CA VAL A 303 17.58 34.26 -34.21
C VAL A 303 17.46 33.00 -33.36
N ILE A 304 16.86 31.92 -33.87
CA ILE A 304 17.03 30.56 -33.32
C ILE A 304 17.47 29.67 -34.47
N ALA A 305 18.68 29.11 -34.42
CA ALA A 305 19.17 28.19 -35.43
C ALA A 305 18.46 26.83 -35.36
N ASN A 306 18.60 26.01 -36.41
CA ASN A 306 17.95 24.69 -36.48
C ASN A 306 18.45 23.67 -35.44
N ASP A 307 19.58 23.95 -34.78
CA ASP A 307 20.10 23.17 -33.65
C ASP A 307 19.61 23.70 -32.28
N GLY A 308 18.83 24.78 -32.27
CA GLY A 308 18.30 25.42 -31.06
C GLY A 308 19.13 26.58 -30.53
N THR A 309 20.29 26.91 -31.13
CA THR A 309 21.14 28.02 -30.69
C THR A 309 20.41 29.36 -30.82
N VAL A 310 20.30 30.12 -29.73
CA VAL A 310 19.58 31.40 -29.66
C VAL A 310 20.54 32.59 -29.76
N THR A 311 20.37 33.40 -30.80
CA THR A 311 21.04 34.71 -30.94
C THR A 311 20.06 35.83 -30.61
N ARG A 312 20.27 36.51 -29.48
CA ARG A 312 19.36 37.55 -29.00
C ARG A 312 19.46 38.83 -29.84
N PRO A 313 18.33 39.41 -30.30
CA PRO A 313 18.34 40.66 -31.04
C PRO A 313 18.61 41.86 -30.11
N THR A 314 18.99 43.02 -30.67
CA THR A 314 19.18 44.28 -29.90
C THR A 314 18.14 45.36 -30.22
N GLY A 315 17.32 45.14 -31.24
CA GLY A 315 16.34 46.14 -31.75
C GLY A 315 14.90 45.95 -31.27
N GLY A 316 14.63 44.96 -30.42
CA GLY A 316 13.28 44.57 -29.98
C GLY A 316 13.09 43.05 -30.10
N ASP A 317 12.09 42.53 -29.39
CA ASP A 317 11.81 41.08 -29.31
C ASP A 317 11.36 40.52 -30.66
N VAL A 318 11.72 39.27 -30.95
CA VAL A 318 11.46 38.64 -32.24
C VAL A 318 10.68 37.34 -32.06
N PRO A 319 9.48 37.20 -32.65
CA PRO A 319 8.79 35.92 -32.72
C PRO A 319 9.53 34.96 -33.67
N VAL A 320 9.59 33.69 -33.30
CA VAL A 320 10.23 32.61 -34.06
C VAL A 320 9.41 31.33 -33.90
N THR A 321 9.14 30.63 -34.99
CA THR A 321 8.46 29.34 -34.98
C THR A 321 9.45 28.24 -35.34
N LEU A 322 9.67 27.30 -34.41
CA LEU A 322 10.38 26.05 -34.70
C LEU A 322 9.37 24.99 -35.16
N THR A 323 9.67 24.32 -36.27
CA THR A 323 8.92 23.16 -36.76
C THR A 323 9.75 21.91 -36.54
N ALA A 324 9.24 20.99 -35.73
CA ALA A 324 9.72 19.62 -35.67
C ALA A 324 9.02 18.78 -36.75
N THR A 325 9.79 17.98 -37.48
CA THR A 325 9.29 16.88 -38.33
C THR A 325 9.75 15.58 -37.69
N ILE A 326 8.79 14.74 -37.31
CA ILE A 326 8.97 13.49 -36.57
C ILE A 326 8.69 12.35 -37.55
N GLU A 327 9.62 11.41 -37.72
CA GLU A 327 9.52 10.28 -38.68
C GLU A 327 9.78 8.93 -38.00
N LEU A 328 8.91 7.94 -38.23
CA LEU A 328 9.01 6.58 -37.68
C LEU A 328 8.45 5.59 -38.70
N ALA A 329 9.21 4.52 -39.00
CA ALA A 329 8.81 3.46 -39.95
C ALA A 329 8.16 3.98 -41.25
N GLY A 330 8.79 5.00 -41.86
CA GLY A 330 8.38 5.60 -43.14
C GLY A 330 7.12 6.49 -43.08
N ARG A 331 6.60 6.80 -41.89
CA ARG A 331 5.51 7.76 -41.65
C ARG A 331 6.05 8.98 -40.94
N SER A 332 5.44 10.13 -41.17
CA SER A 332 5.84 11.37 -40.51
C SER A 332 4.66 12.22 -40.07
N THR A 333 4.92 13.03 -39.04
CA THR A 333 4.03 14.10 -38.54
C THR A 333 4.87 15.34 -38.24
N THR A 334 4.22 16.50 -38.07
CA THR A 334 4.90 17.76 -37.75
C THR A 334 4.27 18.45 -36.55
N ARG A 335 5.09 19.12 -35.75
CA ARG A 335 4.65 19.94 -34.61
C ARG A 335 5.38 21.27 -34.59
N THR A 336 4.65 22.35 -34.36
CA THR A 336 5.18 23.72 -34.32
C THR A 336 5.26 24.25 -32.90
N PHE A 337 6.31 25.01 -32.61
CA PHE A 337 6.58 25.62 -31.31
C PHE A 337 6.88 27.11 -31.50
N ASP A 338 6.02 27.96 -30.94
CA ASP A 338 6.16 29.41 -31.05
C ASP A 338 6.93 29.98 -29.86
N PHE A 339 7.97 30.74 -30.19
CA PHE A 339 8.85 31.42 -29.26
C PHE A 339 8.83 32.93 -29.52
N THR A 340 9.22 33.70 -28.51
CA THR A 340 9.59 35.11 -28.64
C THR A 340 10.98 35.28 -28.04
N VAL A 341 11.99 35.43 -28.89
CA VAL A 341 13.35 35.68 -28.41
C VAL A 341 13.43 37.11 -27.93
N LEU A 342 13.61 37.27 -26.62
CA LEU A 342 13.68 38.58 -25.98
C LEU A 342 14.99 39.28 -26.35
N ALA A 343 14.88 40.54 -26.75
CA ALA A 343 16.04 41.36 -27.04
C ALA A 343 16.97 41.47 -25.83
N ASP A 344 18.28 41.55 -26.08
CA ASP A 344 19.28 41.77 -25.04
C ASP A 344 19.29 43.23 -24.62
N THR A 345 18.42 43.55 -23.66
CA THR A 345 18.27 44.87 -23.05
C THR A 345 18.19 44.73 -21.53
N PRO A 346 18.63 45.73 -20.74
CA PRO A 346 18.52 45.67 -19.29
C PRO A 346 17.10 45.41 -18.78
N GLN A 347 16.07 45.93 -19.46
CA GLN A 347 14.67 45.71 -19.07
C GLN A 347 14.26 44.24 -19.25
N ASN A 348 14.61 43.61 -20.36
CA ASN A 348 14.29 42.20 -20.61
C ASN A 348 15.11 41.28 -19.70
N ASN A 349 16.39 41.60 -19.47
CA ASN A 349 17.26 40.83 -18.57
C ASN A 349 16.75 40.88 -17.12
N LEU A 350 16.30 42.06 -16.69
CA LEU A 350 15.62 42.25 -15.41
C LEU A 350 14.33 41.43 -15.33
N GLN A 351 13.46 41.50 -16.34
CA GLN A 351 12.18 40.79 -16.34
C GLN A 351 12.37 39.26 -16.32
N VAL A 352 13.35 38.73 -17.06
CA VAL A 352 13.69 37.29 -17.03
C VAL A 352 14.17 36.86 -15.64
N ALA A 353 14.95 37.69 -14.95
CA ALA A 353 15.35 37.40 -13.57
C ALA A 353 14.17 37.47 -12.57
N VAL A 354 13.23 38.39 -12.79
CA VAL A 354 12.00 38.53 -11.97
C VAL A 354 11.09 37.31 -12.16
N ASP A 355 10.84 36.91 -13.40
CA ASP A 355 9.90 35.83 -13.74
C ASP A 355 10.49 34.45 -13.44
N GLY A 356 11.80 34.28 -13.65
CA GLY A 356 12.54 33.06 -13.33
C GLY A 356 12.92 32.91 -11.85
N TYR A 357 12.70 33.92 -11.00
CA TYR A 357 12.96 33.78 -9.57
C TYR A 357 11.78 33.12 -8.85
N ASP A 358 12.01 31.88 -8.41
CA ASP A 358 11.16 31.18 -7.46
C ASP A 358 11.77 31.27 -6.05
N LEU A 359 10.92 31.49 -5.05
CA LEU A 359 11.29 31.41 -3.63
C LEU A 359 11.38 29.94 -3.17
N ALA A 360 10.77 29.02 -3.92
CA ALA A 360 10.78 27.57 -3.78
C ALA A 360 10.20 27.02 -2.46
N ILE A 361 9.52 27.86 -1.68
CA ILE A 361 8.85 27.48 -0.43
C ILE A 361 7.59 28.32 -0.22
N SER A 362 6.52 27.67 0.23
CA SER A 362 5.23 28.32 0.55
C SER A 362 4.84 28.17 2.02
N HIS A 363 5.34 27.15 2.72
CA HIS A 363 5.09 26.93 4.15
C HIS A 363 6.42 26.96 4.93
N VAL A 364 6.49 27.77 5.97
CA VAL A 364 7.76 28.21 6.57
C VAL A 364 7.80 27.88 8.07
N THR A 365 8.82 27.11 8.44
CA THR A 365 9.18 26.75 9.83
C THR A 365 10.55 27.27 10.27
N ASP A 366 11.40 27.62 9.31
CA ASP A 366 12.83 27.93 9.50
C ASP A 366 13.21 29.20 8.73
N ASP A 367 14.38 29.77 9.04
CA ASP A 367 14.94 30.95 8.37
C ASP A 367 15.02 30.77 6.84
N LEU A 368 14.53 31.77 6.10
CA LEU A 368 14.48 31.78 4.64
C LEU A 368 15.80 32.28 4.02
N VAL A 369 16.30 31.57 3.02
CA VAL A 369 17.40 32.07 2.18
C VAL A 369 16.86 33.06 1.14
N LEU A 370 16.80 34.34 1.50
CA LEU A 370 16.41 35.42 0.59
C LEU A 370 17.61 35.86 -0.25
N ARG A 371 17.63 35.52 -1.54
CA ARG A 371 18.76 35.87 -2.44
C ARG A 371 18.82 37.39 -2.66
N THR A 372 20.00 37.99 -2.53
CA THR A 372 20.24 39.42 -2.75
C THR A 372 20.83 39.77 -4.12
N ALA A 373 21.14 38.76 -4.94
CA ALA A 373 21.56 38.92 -6.33
C ALA A 373 21.24 37.69 -7.20
N ILE A 374 21.06 37.90 -8.51
CA ILE A 374 20.87 36.89 -9.55
C ILE A 374 21.72 37.33 -10.77
N GLY A 375 22.94 36.81 -10.88
CA GLY A 375 23.93 37.36 -11.81
C GLY A 375 24.21 38.84 -11.48
N ASP A 376 24.08 39.72 -12.47
CA ASP A 376 24.24 41.17 -12.29
C ASP A 376 22.97 41.87 -11.74
N VAL A 377 21.83 41.17 -11.65
CA VAL A 377 20.59 41.72 -11.09
C VAL A 377 20.69 41.72 -9.56
N THR A 378 20.58 42.88 -8.94
CA THR A 378 20.50 43.02 -7.47
C THR A 378 19.06 42.85 -6.98
N VAL A 379 18.87 42.29 -5.79
CA VAL A 379 17.55 42.03 -5.20
C VAL A 379 17.51 42.57 -3.77
N ALA A 380 16.54 43.42 -3.47
CA ALA A 380 16.28 43.95 -2.13
C ALA A 380 14.90 43.48 -1.63
N TRP A 381 14.82 43.09 -0.37
CA TRP A 381 13.64 42.46 0.22
C TRP A 381 12.93 43.37 1.23
N ALA A 382 11.60 43.28 1.25
CA ALA A 382 10.74 43.89 2.26
C ALA A 382 9.67 42.88 2.70
N SER A 383 9.50 42.71 4.00
CA SER A 383 8.42 41.90 4.59
C SER A 383 7.22 42.76 4.96
N SER A 384 6.01 42.25 4.72
CA SER A 384 4.77 42.84 5.23
C SER A 384 4.63 42.77 6.75
N ASP A 385 5.39 41.88 7.42
CA ASP A 385 5.54 41.87 8.88
C ASP A 385 6.97 41.47 9.29
N ALA A 386 7.79 42.49 9.55
CA ALA A 386 9.16 42.34 10.05
C ALA A 386 9.25 41.72 11.47
N GLY A 387 8.14 41.56 12.19
CA GLY A 387 8.07 40.82 13.46
C GLY A 387 7.87 39.31 13.30
N THR A 388 7.51 38.83 12.11
CA THR A 388 7.35 37.40 11.80
C THR A 388 8.43 36.91 10.82
N ILE A 389 8.73 37.68 9.77
CA ILE A 389 9.88 37.43 8.89
C ILE A 389 10.62 38.74 8.67
N THR A 390 11.91 38.82 9.01
CA THR A 390 12.73 40.00 8.76
C THR A 390 13.18 40.11 7.29
N ASN A 391 13.66 41.27 6.86
CA ASN A 391 14.05 41.51 5.46
C ASN A 391 15.29 40.72 5.00
N ASP A 392 16.05 40.12 5.92
CA ASP A 392 17.14 39.18 5.66
C ASP A 392 16.70 37.70 5.70
N GLY A 393 15.43 37.44 6.05
CA GLY A 393 14.82 36.12 6.00
C GLY A 393 14.69 35.38 7.33
N SER A 394 15.16 35.95 8.45
CA SER A 394 14.99 35.29 9.75
C SER A 394 13.53 35.24 10.21
N VAL A 395 13.12 34.09 10.74
CA VAL A 395 11.72 33.76 11.03
C VAL A 395 11.49 33.66 12.53
N THR A 396 10.41 34.30 13.00
CA THR A 396 9.87 34.10 14.35
C THR A 396 8.48 33.50 14.23
N ARG A 397 8.34 32.21 14.55
CA ARG A 397 7.06 31.49 14.42
C ARG A 397 6.00 32.06 15.38
N PRO A 398 4.81 32.44 14.88
CA PRO A 398 3.71 32.98 15.68
C PRO A 398 3.00 31.87 16.49
N ALA A 399 2.10 32.24 17.41
CA ALA A 399 1.28 31.28 18.16
C ALA A 399 0.14 30.65 17.33
N ALA A 400 -0.26 31.30 16.23
CA ALA A 400 -1.21 30.80 15.25
C ALA A 400 -0.67 31.12 13.85
N GLU A 401 -0.94 30.26 12.87
CA GLU A 401 -0.41 30.39 11.50
C GLU A 401 -0.71 31.75 10.87
N LYS A 402 0.20 32.21 10.00
CA LYS A 402 0.11 33.56 9.43
C LYS A 402 0.70 33.63 8.02
N THR A 403 -0.11 34.05 7.06
CA THR A 403 0.38 34.42 5.73
C THR A 403 1.09 35.77 5.75
N ILE A 404 2.32 35.79 5.25
CA ILE A 404 3.20 36.94 5.10
C ILE A 404 3.46 37.17 3.61
N THR A 405 3.40 38.42 3.16
CA THR A 405 3.85 38.82 1.83
C THR A 405 5.29 39.31 1.91
N LEU A 406 6.18 38.70 1.12
CA LEU A 406 7.55 39.15 0.90
C LEU A 406 7.65 39.81 -0.47
N THR A 407 8.06 41.07 -0.52
CA THR A 407 8.26 41.83 -1.76
C THR A 407 9.74 41.85 -2.12
N ALA A 408 10.10 41.21 -3.24
CA ALA A 408 11.42 41.29 -3.84
C ALA A 408 11.47 42.45 -4.85
N THR A 409 12.43 43.35 -4.70
CA THR A 409 12.72 44.47 -5.63
C THR A 409 14.01 44.18 -6.38
N PHE A 410 13.88 43.84 -7.66
CA PHE A 410 14.97 43.52 -8.57
C PHE A 410 15.45 44.81 -9.24
N SER A 411 16.77 44.99 -9.39
CA SER A 411 17.36 46.17 -10.04
C SER A 411 18.56 45.82 -10.92
N LEU A 412 18.58 46.37 -12.15
CA LEU A 412 19.66 46.23 -13.15
C LEU A 412 19.78 47.52 -13.98
N ASP A 413 20.98 48.08 -14.11
CA ASP A 413 21.29 49.30 -14.89
C ASP A 413 20.32 50.49 -14.72
N GLY A 414 19.79 50.66 -13.50
CA GLY A 414 18.84 51.73 -13.17
C GLY A 414 17.37 51.44 -13.52
N GLN A 415 17.07 50.28 -14.10
CA GLN A 415 15.71 49.74 -14.16
C GLN A 415 15.39 48.98 -12.87
N THR A 416 14.11 48.96 -12.48
CA THR A 416 13.61 48.29 -11.27
C THR A 416 12.29 47.59 -11.52
N ALA A 417 12.10 46.40 -10.96
CA ALA A 417 10.86 45.63 -11.03
C ALA A 417 10.60 44.94 -9.68
N THR A 418 9.35 44.63 -9.36
CA THR A 418 8.95 44.00 -8.09
C THR A 418 8.15 42.74 -8.30
N ARG A 419 8.37 41.72 -7.46
CA ARG A 419 7.52 40.52 -7.37
C ARG A 419 7.20 40.23 -5.91
N GLU A 420 5.97 39.79 -5.67
CA GLU A 420 5.48 39.45 -4.34
C GLU A 420 5.35 37.93 -4.20
N PHE A 421 5.69 37.42 -3.02
CA PHE A 421 5.59 36.02 -2.63
C PHE A 421 4.76 35.93 -1.37
N ALA A 422 3.64 35.21 -1.43
CA ALA A 422 2.87 34.87 -0.25
C ALA A 422 3.41 33.57 0.35
N VAL A 423 3.80 33.60 1.63
CA VAL A 423 4.26 32.43 2.38
C VAL A 423 3.47 32.31 3.69
N THR A 424 3.11 31.09 4.08
CA THR A 424 2.45 30.80 5.35
C THR A 424 3.51 30.42 6.37
N VAL A 425 3.73 31.27 7.37
CA VAL A 425 4.54 30.91 8.54
C VAL A 425 3.67 30.09 9.47
N LEU A 426 4.08 28.85 9.70
CA LEU A 426 3.34 27.93 10.57
C LEU A 426 3.43 28.37 12.02
N ALA A 427 2.38 28.08 12.79
CA ALA A 427 2.39 28.26 14.24
C ALA A 427 3.62 27.59 14.88
N ALA A 428 4.08 28.05 16.04
CA ALA A 428 5.16 27.42 16.78
C ALA A 428 4.85 25.94 17.09
N ASP A 429 5.88 25.12 17.29
CA ASP A 429 5.68 23.71 17.66
C ASP A 429 4.94 23.63 18.99
N ALA A 430 3.93 22.77 19.06
CA ALA A 430 3.19 22.44 20.28
C ALA A 430 3.68 21.12 20.88
N GLY A 431 4.06 20.17 20.02
CA GLY A 431 4.63 18.88 20.38
C GLY A 431 5.54 18.36 19.29
N ARG A 432 5.99 17.11 19.46
CA ARG A 432 6.88 16.41 18.52
C ARG A 432 6.36 15.02 18.21
N ILE A 433 6.49 14.62 16.95
CA ILE A 433 6.22 13.25 16.51
C ILE A 433 7.55 12.55 16.28
N GLY A 434 7.78 11.49 17.04
CA GLY A 434 8.91 10.59 16.92
C GLY A 434 8.69 9.55 15.81
N SER A 435 9.75 9.16 15.12
CA SER A 435 9.76 8.08 14.13
C SER A 435 10.92 7.13 14.43
N TYR A 436 10.64 5.83 14.57
CA TYR A 436 11.65 4.83 14.95
C TYR A 436 11.38 3.46 14.32
N ILE A 437 12.36 2.57 14.40
CA ILE A 437 12.21 1.12 14.16
C ILE A 437 12.39 0.39 15.50
N VAL A 438 11.92 -0.85 15.62
CA VAL A 438 12.19 -1.68 16.81
C VAL A 438 13.39 -2.59 16.53
N ASP A 439 14.29 -2.76 17.49
CA ASP A 439 15.45 -3.66 17.35
C ASP A 439 15.01 -5.10 17.05
N GLY A 440 15.43 -5.64 15.90
CA GLY A 440 15.17 -7.03 15.52
C GLY A 440 15.84 -7.50 14.22
N ASP A 441 16.16 -6.60 13.29
CA ASP A 441 16.75 -6.87 11.98
C ASP A 441 15.84 -7.74 11.05
N THR A 442 14.53 -7.65 11.23
CA THR A 442 13.51 -8.42 10.50
C THR A 442 12.53 -7.52 9.76
N THR A 443 11.88 -8.06 8.72
CA THR A 443 10.81 -7.38 7.98
C THR A 443 9.57 -7.04 8.83
N ARG A 444 9.46 -7.57 10.05
CA ARG A 444 8.36 -7.26 11.00
C ARG A 444 8.73 -6.26 12.09
N THR A 445 10.02 -5.99 12.31
CA THR A 445 10.55 -5.08 13.35
C THR A 445 11.10 -3.78 12.75
N ASP A 446 11.71 -3.90 11.58
CA ASP A 446 12.38 -2.84 10.84
C ASP A 446 11.38 -2.06 9.99
N VAL A 447 10.34 -1.56 10.67
CA VAL A 447 9.14 -0.98 10.11
C VAL A 447 8.85 0.33 10.84
N LEU A 448 8.11 1.26 10.24
CA LEU A 448 7.91 2.57 10.87
C LEU A 448 7.03 2.42 12.09
N HIS A 449 7.53 2.85 13.24
CA HIS A 449 6.76 3.09 14.45
C HIS A 449 6.75 4.60 14.73
N LEU A 450 5.66 5.08 15.34
CA LEU A 450 5.50 6.47 15.72
C LEU A 450 5.38 6.60 17.24
N ALA A 451 5.83 7.74 17.76
CA ALA A 451 5.64 8.14 19.15
C ALA A 451 5.26 9.64 19.21
N ALA A 452 4.66 10.07 20.30
CA ALA A 452 4.30 11.48 20.52
C ALA A 452 4.94 12.01 21.80
N SER A 453 5.39 13.27 21.76
CA SER A 453 5.76 14.03 22.95
C SER A 453 5.04 15.37 22.95
N SER A 454 4.39 15.71 24.05
CA SER A 454 3.79 17.03 24.28
C SER A 454 4.82 18.11 24.60
N SER A 455 6.11 17.76 24.67
CA SER A 455 7.20 18.73 24.65
C SER A 455 7.45 19.21 23.22
N PRO A 456 7.41 20.53 22.92
CA PRO A 456 7.86 21.04 21.63
C PRO A 456 9.39 21.01 21.47
N SER A 457 10.13 20.82 22.57
CA SER A 457 11.60 20.74 22.56
C SER A 457 12.08 19.31 22.31
N ALA A 458 13.16 19.17 21.52
CA ALA A 458 13.95 17.94 21.46
C ALA A 458 14.46 17.58 22.87
N GLY A 459 14.60 16.29 23.20
CA GLY A 459 14.83 15.84 24.57
C GLY A 459 13.56 15.44 25.35
N GLY A 460 12.40 15.37 24.70
CA GLY A 460 11.13 15.04 25.35
C GLY A 460 10.96 13.55 25.69
N ASP A 461 10.00 13.28 26.58
CA ASP A 461 9.51 11.94 26.87
C ASP A 461 8.52 11.55 25.76
N PHE A 462 8.71 10.38 25.13
CA PHE A 462 7.95 9.95 23.95
C PHE A 462 7.08 8.72 24.23
N GLU A 463 5.77 8.89 24.16
CA GLU A 463 4.79 7.81 24.33
C GLU A 463 4.51 7.11 23.00
N ALA A 464 4.43 5.77 23.02
CA ALA A 464 4.23 4.97 21.81
C ALA A 464 2.82 5.15 21.23
N LEU A 465 2.73 5.49 19.94
CA LEU A 465 1.47 5.51 19.21
C LEU A 465 1.16 4.11 18.64
N ASN A 466 -0.10 3.87 18.26
CA ASN A 466 -0.61 2.61 17.70
C ASN A 466 -0.28 1.37 18.56
N ASN A 467 -0.37 1.48 19.89
CA ASN A 467 0.06 0.46 20.87
C ASN A 467 1.53 0.02 20.73
N GLY A 468 2.39 0.86 20.14
CA GLY A 468 3.77 0.50 19.82
C GLY A 468 3.90 -0.52 18.67
N ARG A 469 2.86 -0.70 17.84
CA ARG A 469 2.92 -1.47 16.59
C ARG A 469 3.42 -0.60 15.43
N GLY A 470 4.00 -1.26 14.43
CA GLY A 470 4.34 -0.61 13.16
C GLY A 470 3.10 -0.02 12.47
N VAL A 471 3.24 1.17 11.88
CA VAL A 471 2.21 1.88 11.09
C VAL A 471 2.51 1.88 9.58
N LEU A 472 3.71 1.47 9.16
CA LEU A 472 4.09 1.35 7.75
C LEU A 472 5.15 0.26 7.56
N TYR A 473 4.86 -0.67 6.64
CA TYR A 473 5.72 -1.78 6.27
C TYR A 473 6.22 -1.58 4.83
N PRO A 474 7.54 -1.51 4.57
CA PRO A 474 8.07 -1.38 3.22
C PRO A 474 7.90 -2.67 2.40
N SER A 475 7.61 -2.53 1.11
CA SER A 475 7.36 -3.65 0.20
C SER A 475 8.47 -3.83 -0.85
N LEU A 476 9.24 -2.78 -1.14
CA LEU A 476 10.35 -2.83 -2.09
C LEU A 476 11.66 -3.28 -1.44
N GLY A 477 12.60 -3.78 -2.24
CA GLY A 477 13.98 -4.01 -1.82
C GLY A 477 14.14 -5.10 -0.75
N SER A 478 14.85 -4.78 0.32
CA SER A 478 15.00 -5.68 1.48
C SER A 478 13.74 -5.82 2.36
N ALA A 479 12.71 -5.00 2.11
CA ALA A 479 11.54 -4.85 2.98
C ALA A 479 11.89 -4.56 4.46
N LYS A 480 12.95 -3.77 4.70
CA LYS A 480 13.40 -3.34 6.04
C LYS A 480 13.88 -1.89 6.04
N PHE A 481 13.27 -1.05 6.86
CA PHE A 481 13.75 0.31 7.14
C PHE A 481 14.99 0.29 8.04
N GLY A 482 15.96 1.14 7.72
CA GLY A 482 16.92 1.65 8.70
C GLY A 482 16.30 2.79 9.52
N PRO A 483 17.12 3.63 10.19
CA PRO A 483 16.66 4.80 10.93
C PRO A 483 15.73 5.71 10.09
N PRO A 484 14.43 5.82 10.43
CA PRO A 484 13.48 6.60 9.66
C PRO A 484 13.52 8.08 10.04
N VAL A 485 13.33 8.97 9.06
CA VAL A 485 13.33 10.43 9.22
C VAL A 485 12.11 11.02 8.54
N ALA A 486 11.21 11.60 9.34
CA ALA A 486 10.15 12.47 8.83
C ALA A 486 10.69 13.89 8.62
N LEU A 487 10.34 14.52 7.49
CA LEU A 487 10.66 15.92 7.19
C LEU A 487 9.46 16.64 6.59
N ARG A 488 9.41 17.97 6.75
CA ARG A 488 8.42 18.83 6.11
C ARG A 488 8.88 19.21 4.69
N ALA A 489 7.94 19.17 3.75
CA ALA A 489 8.10 19.58 2.36
C ALA A 489 7.79 21.09 2.21
N PRO A 490 8.29 21.76 1.15
CA PRO A 490 8.10 23.20 0.95
C PRO A 490 6.64 23.65 0.76
N ASP A 491 5.74 22.70 0.47
CA ASP A 491 4.29 22.88 0.33
C ASP A 491 3.51 22.66 1.63
N GLY A 492 4.20 22.42 2.75
CA GLY A 492 3.61 22.17 4.07
C GLY A 492 3.35 20.70 4.38
N THR A 493 3.30 19.84 3.36
CA THR A 493 3.13 18.37 3.51
C THR A 493 4.39 17.72 4.10
N PHE A 494 4.41 16.39 4.21
CA PHE A 494 5.51 15.64 4.81
C PHE A 494 6.10 14.62 3.85
N ARG A 495 7.38 14.27 4.08
CA ARG A 495 8.05 13.14 3.47
C ARG A 495 8.64 12.26 4.57
N LEU A 496 8.63 10.94 4.35
CA LEU A 496 9.40 10.00 5.15
C LEU A 496 10.56 9.50 4.29
N VAL A 497 11.77 9.53 4.83
CA VAL A 497 12.94 8.89 4.23
C VAL A 497 13.57 7.89 5.19
N SER A 498 14.01 6.75 4.68
CA SER A 498 14.77 5.76 5.45
C SER A 498 15.78 5.06 4.56
N ILE A 499 16.93 4.67 5.10
CA ILE A 499 17.89 3.83 4.36
C ILE A 499 17.32 2.40 4.22
N GLU A 500 17.63 1.73 3.12
CA GLU A 500 17.37 0.30 2.96
C GLU A 500 18.25 -0.54 3.92
N ASN A 501 17.68 -1.05 5.01
CA ASN A 501 18.42 -1.90 5.93
C ASN A 501 18.74 -3.26 5.27
N GLY A 502 20.02 -3.60 5.21
CA GLY A 502 20.56 -4.76 4.51
C GLY A 502 21.48 -4.40 3.33
N SER A 503 21.26 -3.26 2.66
CA SER A 503 22.15 -2.78 1.57
C SER A 503 22.89 -1.49 1.94
N GLY A 504 22.19 -0.56 2.61
CA GLY A 504 22.61 0.82 2.82
C GLY A 504 22.83 1.64 1.54
N SER A 505 22.60 1.09 0.34
CA SER A 505 22.89 1.78 -0.93
C SER A 505 21.68 2.50 -1.54
N LYS A 506 20.49 2.27 -0.97
CA LYS A 506 19.23 2.88 -1.41
C LYS A 506 18.48 3.56 -0.28
N LEU A 507 17.57 4.44 -0.66
CA LEU A 507 16.70 5.22 0.19
C LEU A 507 15.24 4.89 -0.14
N TYR A 508 14.48 4.47 0.86
CA TYR A 508 13.02 4.50 0.83
C TYR A 508 12.55 5.94 0.93
N VAL A 509 11.56 6.32 0.12
CA VAL A 509 10.93 7.64 0.14
C VAL A 509 9.41 7.47 0.03
N TYR A 510 8.67 8.08 0.95
CA TYR A 510 7.20 8.15 0.93
C TYR A 510 6.71 9.59 1.01
N ASP A 511 5.55 9.83 0.40
CA ASP A 511 4.78 11.06 0.53
C ASP A 511 3.69 10.91 1.59
N SER A 512 3.48 11.96 2.39
CA SER A 512 2.42 12.01 3.40
C SER A 512 1.83 13.42 3.47
N ALA A 513 0.51 13.54 3.61
CA ALA A 513 -0.13 14.85 3.76
C ALA A 513 0.10 15.43 5.17
N ASP A 514 0.03 14.58 6.19
CA ASP A 514 -0.08 14.98 7.61
C ASP A 514 0.45 13.93 8.61
N LEU A 515 1.26 12.97 8.16
CA LEU A 515 1.80 11.83 8.92
C LEU A 515 0.76 10.79 9.41
N THR A 516 -0.53 10.90 9.04
CA THR A 516 -1.54 9.85 9.35
C THR A 516 -1.54 8.70 8.36
N ALA A 517 -1.08 8.94 7.12
CA ALA A 517 -0.95 7.93 6.07
C ALA A 517 0.33 8.19 5.23
N PHE A 518 0.88 7.14 4.65
CA PHE A 518 2.10 7.19 3.83
C PHE A 518 1.87 6.50 2.48
N THR A 519 2.29 7.14 1.40
CA THR A 519 1.98 6.75 0.01
C THR A 519 3.21 6.92 -0.89
N ASN A 520 3.10 6.47 -2.15
CA ASN A 520 4.15 6.64 -3.16
C ASN A 520 5.53 6.09 -2.72
N GLU A 521 5.55 4.81 -2.30
CA GLU A 521 6.79 4.10 -1.96
C GLU A 521 7.74 4.11 -3.16
N ARG A 522 8.91 4.72 -2.97
CA ARG A 522 10.02 4.67 -3.93
C ARG A 522 11.26 4.14 -3.22
N LEU A 523 12.08 3.39 -3.95
CA LEU A 523 13.36 2.88 -3.50
C LEU A 523 14.46 3.32 -4.46
N VAL A 524 15.24 4.34 -4.08
CA VAL A 524 16.11 5.10 -4.99
C VAL A 524 17.59 5.04 -4.58
N SER A 525 18.48 4.95 -5.56
CA SER A 525 19.93 5.02 -5.31
C SER A 525 20.33 6.48 -5.05
N PHE A 526 20.92 6.74 -3.88
CA PHE A 526 21.32 8.09 -3.44
C PHE A 526 22.81 8.20 -3.07
N VAL A 527 23.54 7.08 -3.10
CA VAL A 527 24.98 6.98 -2.87
C VAL A 527 25.67 6.31 -4.07
N PRO A 528 26.99 6.48 -4.26
CA PRO A 528 27.71 5.81 -5.35
C PRO A 528 27.69 4.28 -5.24
N ASP A 529 27.84 3.61 -6.38
CA ASP A 529 27.93 2.14 -6.44
C ASP A 529 29.03 1.60 -5.52
N GLY A 530 28.70 0.56 -4.74
CA GLY A 530 29.60 -0.05 -3.76
C GLY A 530 29.76 0.74 -2.46
N VAL A 531 29.03 1.84 -2.25
CA VAL A 531 28.95 2.55 -0.97
C VAL A 531 27.69 2.12 -0.20
N THR A 532 27.87 1.79 1.07
CA THR A 532 26.79 1.51 2.04
C THR A 532 26.72 2.68 3.02
N ALA A 533 25.56 3.32 3.13
CA ALA A 533 25.24 4.27 4.18
C ALA A 533 24.66 3.56 5.43
N THR A 534 24.97 4.07 6.62
CA THR A 534 24.47 3.53 7.90
C THR A 534 23.48 4.46 8.60
N ALA A 535 23.41 5.73 8.19
CA ALA A 535 22.43 6.71 8.67
C ALA A 535 22.28 7.84 7.65
N VAL A 536 21.08 8.40 7.56
CA VAL A 536 20.71 9.55 6.72
C VAL A 536 20.04 10.63 7.57
N SER A 537 20.15 11.89 7.15
CA SER A 537 19.26 12.98 7.52
C SER A 537 18.91 13.77 6.27
N ALA A 538 17.74 14.41 6.26
CA ALA A 538 17.26 15.19 5.12
C ALA A 538 16.62 16.49 5.59
N ARG A 539 16.84 17.58 4.85
CA ARG A 539 16.21 18.90 5.07
C ARG A 539 15.93 19.58 3.73
N TYR A 540 14.91 20.42 3.65
CA TYR A 540 14.72 21.28 2.49
C TYR A 540 15.61 22.53 2.59
N ASP A 541 16.14 23.01 1.47
CA ASP A 541 16.88 24.28 1.36
C ASP A 541 16.28 25.11 0.21
N ASN A 542 15.46 26.10 0.59
CA ASN A 542 14.79 27.00 -0.36
C ASN A 542 15.80 27.86 -1.16
N GLY A 543 17.00 28.08 -0.61
CA GLY A 543 18.08 28.82 -1.26
C GLY A 543 18.60 28.14 -2.53
N ILE A 544 18.49 26.80 -2.62
CA ILE A 544 18.78 26.01 -3.82
C ILE A 544 17.52 25.39 -4.47
N GLY A 545 16.36 25.50 -3.83
CA GLY A 545 15.09 24.92 -4.30
C GLY A 545 15.06 23.39 -4.23
N ALA A 546 15.82 22.79 -3.31
CA ALA A 546 16.07 21.34 -3.29
C ALA A 546 16.32 20.81 -1.87
N TYR A 547 16.13 19.51 -1.68
CA TYR A 547 16.50 18.80 -0.47
C TYR A 547 18.02 18.57 -0.41
N ARG A 548 18.58 18.68 0.81
CA ARG A 548 19.94 18.26 1.16
C ARG A 548 19.86 17.02 2.02
N LEU A 549 20.49 15.94 1.57
CA LEU A 549 20.61 14.69 2.32
C LEU A 549 22.05 14.52 2.77
N ALA A 550 22.27 14.43 4.09
CA ALA A 550 23.56 14.08 4.66
C ALA A 550 23.55 12.62 5.09
N TYR A 551 24.60 11.86 4.74
CA TYR A 551 24.69 10.45 5.10
C TYR A 551 26.08 10.07 5.62
N THR A 552 26.11 9.03 6.45
CA THR A 552 27.35 8.43 6.96
C THR A 552 27.63 7.14 6.19
N GLY A 553 28.74 7.10 5.46
CA GLY A 553 29.20 5.90 4.75
C GLY A 553 29.94 4.91 5.67
N GLN A 554 30.05 3.66 5.22
CA GLN A 554 30.81 2.62 5.91
C GLN A 554 32.24 3.09 6.26
N GLY A 555 32.59 3.02 7.54
CA GLY A 555 33.84 3.59 8.08
C GLY A 555 33.73 5.00 8.68
N GLY A 556 32.54 5.62 8.68
CA GLY A 556 32.24 6.85 9.42
C GLY A 556 32.48 8.17 8.67
N ALA A 557 32.86 8.11 7.39
CA ALA A 557 32.97 9.30 6.54
C ALA A 557 31.57 9.88 6.25
N ARG A 558 31.47 11.22 6.18
CA ARG A 558 30.21 11.94 5.98
C ARG A 558 30.17 12.67 4.64
N PHE A 559 29.03 12.57 3.97
CA PHE A 559 28.78 13.12 2.64
C PHE A 559 27.45 13.88 2.61
N GLU A 560 27.33 14.88 1.74
CA GLU A 560 26.05 15.51 1.38
C GLU A 560 25.77 15.32 -0.12
N VAL A 561 24.51 15.02 -0.46
CA VAL A 561 23.96 15.06 -1.83
C VAL A 561 22.71 15.95 -1.85
N THR A 562 22.37 16.50 -3.01
CA THR A 562 21.14 17.27 -3.20
C THR A 562 20.20 16.62 -4.20
N THR A 563 18.89 16.80 -4.01
CA THR A 563 17.84 16.33 -4.93
C THR A 563 16.65 17.28 -4.91
N ALA A 564 16.00 17.52 -6.05
CA ALA A 564 14.77 18.32 -6.11
C ALA A 564 13.52 17.47 -5.80
N ASP A 565 13.55 16.19 -6.17
CA ASP A 565 12.39 15.32 -6.36
C ASP A 565 12.55 13.89 -5.79
N PHE A 566 13.73 13.57 -5.25
CA PHE A 566 14.18 12.22 -4.89
C PHE A 566 14.27 11.22 -6.07
N ALA A 567 14.26 11.70 -7.32
CA ALA A 567 14.51 10.87 -8.51
C ALA A 567 15.96 10.98 -8.99
N ALA A 568 16.56 12.18 -8.92
CA ALA A 568 17.95 12.42 -9.28
C ALA A 568 18.75 13.07 -8.14
N PHE A 569 20.00 12.64 -7.95
CA PHE A 569 20.89 13.13 -6.89
C PHE A 569 22.15 13.76 -7.48
N SER A 570 22.67 14.81 -6.83
CA SER A 570 23.98 15.38 -7.15
C SER A 570 25.12 14.39 -6.85
N ALA A 571 26.29 14.63 -7.43
CA ALA A 571 27.51 13.96 -6.95
C ALA A 571 27.73 14.25 -5.45
N PRO A 572 28.19 13.26 -4.65
CA PRO A 572 28.39 13.43 -3.22
C PRO A 572 29.59 14.31 -2.91
N VAL A 573 29.43 15.20 -1.93
CA VAL A 573 30.49 16.09 -1.45
C VAL A 573 30.86 15.74 -0.02
N THR A 574 32.17 15.55 0.24
CA THR A 574 32.67 15.28 1.60
C THR A 574 32.53 16.51 2.49
N VAL A 575 31.87 16.36 3.65
CA VAL A 575 31.62 17.48 4.58
C VAL A 575 32.55 17.39 5.80
N ALA A 576 33.49 18.34 5.91
CA ALA A 576 34.55 18.31 6.94
C ALA A 576 34.08 18.73 8.35
N ALA A 577 32.97 19.46 8.43
CA ALA A 577 32.28 19.78 9.68
C ALA A 577 30.78 19.84 9.39
N VAL A 578 29.98 19.08 10.14
CA VAL A 578 28.53 19.09 10.00
C VAL A 578 27.96 20.24 10.83
N ALA A 579 27.39 21.23 10.16
CA ALA A 579 26.39 22.09 10.79
C ALA A 579 25.06 21.32 10.79
N ALA A 580 24.64 20.86 11.96
CA ALA A 580 23.44 20.06 12.25
C ALA A 580 23.37 18.63 11.66
N GLY A 581 23.39 17.62 12.56
CA GLY A 581 22.75 16.31 12.39
C GLY A 581 23.14 15.43 11.20
N ALA A 582 24.13 14.55 11.37
CA ALA A 582 24.25 13.32 10.57
C ALA A 582 24.02 12.12 11.49
N ALA A 583 22.95 11.37 11.19
CA ALA A 583 22.22 10.42 12.04
C ALA A 583 21.23 11.06 13.05
N PRO A 584 19.98 10.56 13.13
CA PRO A 584 19.03 10.95 14.17
C PRO A 584 19.32 10.12 15.43
N ALA A 585 20.21 10.63 16.26
CA ALA A 585 20.19 10.28 17.67
C ALA A 585 19.42 11.40 18.37
N GLU A 586 18.09 11.38 18.24
CA GLU A 586 17.24 12.27 19.02
C GLU A 586 17.46 11.94 20.49
N ALA A 587 17.86 12.94 21.29
CA ALA A 587 17.86 12.77 22.73
C ALA A 587 16.40 12.78 23.21
N GLY A 588 16.06 11.90 24.14
CA GLY A 588 14.70 11.74 24.67
C GLY A 588 14.45 10.30 25.08
N ASP A 589 13.49 10.09 25.98
CA ASP A 589 13.11 8.77 26.45
C ASP A 589 12.04 8.19 25.52
N PHE A 590 12.49 7.47 24.50
CA PHE A 590 11.66 6.74 23.54
C PHE A 590 11.14 5.40 24.10
N PRO A 591 10.08 4.82 23.50
CA PRO A 591 9.54 3.51 23.90
C PRO A 591 10.61 2.41 23.92
N ALA A 592 10.45 1.45 24.84
CA ALA A 592 11.42 0.38 25.03
C ALA A 592 11.64 -0.45 23.75
N GLY A 593 12.91 -0.62 23.35
CA GLY A 593 13.29 -1.31 22.11
C GLY A 593 13.30 -0.42 20.85
N ALA A 594 12.96 0.87 20.97
CA ALA A 594 13.09 1.83 19.88
C ALA A 594 14.56 2.06 19.49
N SER A 595 14.80 2.15 18.18
CA SER A 595 16.11 2.21 17.57
C SER A 595 16.08 3.13 16.34
N GLY A 596 17.20 3.81 16.08
CA GLY A 596 17.32 4.79 14.98
C GLY A 596 16.35 5.98 15.06
N ALA A 597 15.93 6.37 16.27
CA ALA A 597 14.82 7.29 16.49
C ALA A 597 15.10 8.75 16.11
N SER A 598 14.23 9.32 15.27
CA SER A 598 14.18 10.75 14.93
C SER A 598 12.91 11.40 15.49
N SER A 599 12.82 12.73 15.44
CA SER A 599 11.56 13.44 15.71
C SER A 599 11.41 14.71 14.87
N ILE A 600 10.17 15.11 14.59
CA ILE A 600 9.81 16.36 13.93
C ILE A 600 8.89 17.21 14.81
N GLY A 601 9.11 18.52 14.83
CA GLY A 601 8.24 19.49 15.47
C GLY A 601 6.97 19.73 14.65
N VAL A 602 5.82 19.74 15.32
CA VAL A 602 4.50 19.89 14.68
C VAL A 602 3.65 20.94 15.39
N THR A 603 2.78 21.59 14.62
CA THR A 603 1.77 22.51 15.16
C THR A 603 0.73 21.76 15.99
N GLU A 604 -0.02 22.47 16.83
CA GLU A 604 -1.10 21.89 17.64
C GLU A 604 -2.12 21.09 16.82
N ALA A 605 -2.57 21.64 15.68
CA ALA A 605 -3.55 21.01 14.82
C ALA A 605 -3.04 19.74 14.10
N GLU A 606 -1.72 19.62 13.91
CA GLU A 606 -1.08 18.42 13.38
C GLU A 606 -0.84 17.39 14.49
N TYR A 607 -0.32 17.83 15.63
CA TYR A 607 -0.11 16.99 16.81
C TYR A 607 -1.40 16.32 17.25
N SER A 608 -2.45 17.11 17.48
CA SER A 608 -3.79 16.62 17.84
C SER A 608 -4.31 15.58 16.85
N ARG A 609 -4.19 15.82 15.52
CA ARG A 609 -4.67 14.87 14.49
C ARG A 609 -3.92 13.54 14.49
N ILE A 610 -2.59 13.58 14.63
CA ILE A 610 -1.74 12.38 14.62
C ILE A 610 -1.96 11.57 15.91
N VAL A 611 -2.10 12.24 17.05
CA VAL A 611 -2.43 11.61 18.33
C VAL A 611 -3.85 11.05 18.32
N GLU A 612 -4.84 11.77 17.82
CA GLU A 612 -6.22 11.28 17.68
C GLU A 612 -6.29 10.01 16.79
N LYS A 613 -5.54 9.99 15.68
CA LYS A 613 -5.51 8.86 14.73
C LYS A 613 -4.90 7.58 15.32
N PHE A 614 -3.89 7.69 16.17
CA PHE A 614 -3.08 6.53 16.59
C PHE A 614 -3.07 6.24 18.10
N SER A 615 -3.63 7.11 18.95
CA SER A 615 -3.82 6.82 20.37
C SER A 615 -4.88 5.74 20.60
N ARG A 616 -4.92 5.21 21.82
CA ARG A 616 -6.00 4.32 22.26
C ARG A 616 -7.31 5.10 22.37
N VAL A 617 -8.40 4.45 21.99
CA VAL A 617 -9.75 4.93 22.30
C VAL A 617 -9.97 4.73 23.80
N VAL A 618 -10.46 5.76 24.48
CA VAL A 618 -10.71 5.79 25.94
C VAL A 618 -12.10 6.35 26.18
N ASN A 619 -12.77 5.89 27.24
CA ASN A 619 -14.00 6.50 27.73
C ASN A 619 -13.72 7.94 28.21
N THR A 620 -14.57 8.88 27.81
CA THR A 620 -14.46 10.31 28.15
C THR A 620 -15.62 10.83 28.98
N GLY A 621 -16.69 10.04 29.13
CA GLY A 621 -17.86 10.39 29.93
C GLY A 621 -19.06 9.48 29.69
N VAL A 622 -20.18 9.87 30.30
CA VAL A 622 -21.50 9.27 30.08
C VAL A 622 -22.50 10.41 29.89
N GLN A 623 -23.37 10.30 28.89
CA GLN A 623 -24.38 11.34 28.62
C GLN A 623 -25.39 11.43 29.76
N ALA A 624 -25.74 12.65 30.14
CA ALA A 624 -26.76 12.90 31.16
C ALA A 624 -28.14 12.43 30.68
N PHE A 625 -28.91 11.86 31.59
CA PHE A 625 -30.29 11.43 31.32
C PHE A 625 -31.27 12.61 31.28
N ASP A 626 -32.30 12.47 30.43
CA ASP A 626 -33.48 13.34 30.48
C ASP A 626 -34.29 13.11 31.78
N ASP A 627 -35.00 14.14 32.24
CA ASP A 627 -35.91 14.07 33.39
C ASP A 627 -37.03 13.02 33.13
N VAL A 628 -37.15 12.02 34.00
CA VAL A 628 -38.26 11.04 33.98
C VAL A 628 -39.45 11.61 34.74
N THR A 629 -40.63 11.68 34.10
CA THR A 629 -41.86 12.16 34.75
C THR A 629 -42.84 11.01 35.00
N VAL A 630 -43.44 10.96 36.19
CA VAL A 630 -44.37 9.91 36.62
C VAL A 630 -45.50 10.50 37.49
N ASP A 631 -46.69 9.90 37.46
CA ASP A 631 -47.82 10.30 38.31
C ASP A 631 -47.64 9.79 39.76
N GLU A 632 -48.18 10.51 40.75
CA GLU A 632 -48.13 10.15 42.17
C GLU A 632 -48.73 8.75 42.43
N GLY A 633 -47.88 7.82 42.88
CA GLY A 633 -48.24 6.43 43.18
C GLY A 633 -47.95 5.42 42.06
N ASP A 634 -47.50 5.86 40.89
CA ASP A 634 -46.97 5.00 39.84
C ASP A 634 -45.44 4.85 39.97
N ALA A 635 -44.91 3.68 39.56
CA ALA A 635 -43.47 3.42 39.58
C ALA A 635 -42.80 4.01 38.31
N PRO A 636 -41.67 4.73 38.43
CA PRO A 636 -40.98 5.30 37.28
C PRO A 636 -40.34 4.20 36.42
N VAL A 637 -40.43 4.36 35.10
CA VAL A 637 -39.68 3.53 34.16
C VAL A 637 -38.37 4.25 33.86
N LEU A 638 -37.31 3.87 34.55
CA LEU A 638 -35.97 4.44 34.33
C LEU A 638 -35.30 3.82 33.08
N PRO A 639 -34.34 4.54 32.45
CA PRO A 639 -33.57 3.99 31.33
C PRO A 639 -32.78 2.73 31.74
N GLU A 640 -32.85 1.68 30.93
CA GLU A 640 -32.11 0.42 31.18
C GLU A 640 -30.62 0.55 30.81
N THR A 641 -30.26 1.53 29.97
CA THR A 641 -28.89 1.77 29.48
C THR A 641 -28.52 3.25 29.49
N ALA A 642 -27.23 3.53 29.56
CA ALA A 642 -26.61 4.84 29.40
C ALA A 642 -25.84 4.92 28.07
N THR A 643 -25.75 6.11 27.48
CA THR A 643 -24.85 6.37 26.34
C THR A 643 -23.47 6.77 26.85
N VAL A 644 -22.50 5.89 26.64
CA VAL A 644 -21.09 6.05 27.03
C VAL A 644 -20.33 6.69 25.87
N GLU A 645 -19.52 7.71 26.15
CA GLU A 645 -18.82 8.52 25.15
C GLU A 645 -17.31 8.19 25.11
N TYR A 646 -16.71 8.24 23.92
CA TYR A 646 -15.30 7.89 23.70
C TYR A 646 -14.49 9.03 23.08
N SER A 647 -13.17 8.99 23.26
CA SER A 647 -12.22 9.96 22.68
C SER A 647 -12.22 10.03 21.15
N SER A 648 -12.72 9.00 20.47
CA SER A 648 -12.94 8.96 19.02
C SER A 648 -14.22 9.66 18.55
N GLY A 649 -15.10 10.08 19.47
CA GLY A 649 -16.45 10.55 19.16
C GLY A 649 -17.45 9.43 18.86
N ASP A 650 -17.07 8.16 18.97
CA ASP A 650 -18.00 7.02 18.96
C ASP A 650 -18.73 6.88 20.30
N THR A 651 -19.79 6.07 20.33
CA THR A 651 -20.57 5.80 21.55
C THR A 651 -20.99 4.34 21.70
N SER A 652 -21.25 3.92 22.94
CA SER A 652 -21.80 2.60 23.26
C SER A 652 -22.97 2.69 24.24
N SER A 653 -23.85 1.70 24.20
CA SER A 653 -25.03 1.57 25.06
C SER A 653 -24.71 0.59 26.19
N MET A 654 -24.55 1.06 27.42
CA MET A 654 -24.16 0.20 28.55
C MET A 654 -25.25 0.12 29.64
N PRO A 655 -25.51 -1.06 30.24
CA PRO A 655 -26.55 -1.23 31.26
C PRO A 655 -26.31 -0.39 32.52
N VAL A 656 -27.41 0.06 33.13
CA VAL A 656 -27.39 0.83 34.39
C VAL A 656 -28.02 0.02 35.52
N GLU A 657 -27.29 -0.12 36.62
CA GLU A 657 -27.81 -0.60 37.90
C GLU A 657 -28.24 0.62 38.74
N TRP A 658 -29.55 0.85 38.84
CA TRP A 658 -30.13 1.92 39.67
C TRP A 658 -30.19 1.52 41.15
N ASP A 659 -30.01 2.49 42.05
CA ASP A 659 -30.04 2.25 43.49
C ASP A 659 -31.43 1.78 43.96
N ALA A 660 -31.44 0.68 44.71
CA ALA A 660 -32.68 0.03 45.13
C ALA A 660 -33.38 0.74 46.30
N ASP A 661 -32.64 1.46 47.14
CA ASP A 661 -33.20 2.22 48.26
C ASP A 661 -33.83 3.54 47.75
N ASP A 662 -33.21 4.21 46.77
CA ASP A 662 -33.80 5.37 46.08
C ASP A 662 -35.08 5.00 45.29
N LEU A 663 -35.06 3.87 44.57
CA LEU A 663 -36.25 3.34 43.89
C LEU A 663 -37.37 3.01 44.89
N ALA A 664 -37.05 2.38 46.02
CA ALA A 664 -38.03 2.09 47.07
C ALA A 664 -38.55 3.36 47.77
N ALA A 665 -37.74 4.41 47.87
CA ALA A 665 -38.19 5.71 48.40
C ALA A 665 -39.26 6.35 47.49
N LEU A 666 -39.09 6.24 46.16
CA LEU A 666 -40.02 6.77 45.17
C LEU A 666 -41.41 6.12 45.19
N GLU A 667 -41.56 4.84 45.57
CA GLU A 667 -42.87 4.20 45.76
C GLU A 667 -43.76 4.90 46.82
N SER A 668 -43.15 5.71 47.68
CA SER A 668 -43.84 6.47 48.74
C SER A 668 -43.66 7.99 48.63
N ALA A 669 -43.10 8.46 47.52
CA ALA A 669 -42.91 9.88 47.23
C ALA A 669 -44.26 10.58 46.98
N GLY A 670 -44.38 11.81 47.49
CA GLY A 670 -45.43 12.74 47.08
C GLY A 670 -44.97 13.59 45.89
N PRO A 671 -45.80 14.52 45.40
CA PRO A 671 -45.45 15.34 44.25
C PRO A 671 -44.21 16.22 44.51
N GLY A 672 -43.24 16.17 43.60
CA GLY A 672 -41.94 16.82 43.79
C GLY A 672 -40.86 16.37 42.80
N THR A 673 -39.63 16.80 43.06
CA THR A 673 -38.42 16.40 42.32
C THR A 673 -37.54 15.55 43.21
N TYR A 674 -37.06 14.44 42.65
CA TYR A 674 -36.20 13.45 43.26
C TYR A 674 -35.01 13.15 42.33
N THR A 675 -33.96 12.57 42.90
CA THR A 675 -32.82 12.01 42.17
C THR A 675 -32.75 10.53 42.51
N VAL A 676 -32.41 9.69 41.53
CA VAL A 676 -32.04 8.28 41.73
C VAL A 676 -30.58 8.14 41.34
N ASP A 677 -29.75 7.68 42.26
CA ASP A 677 -28.37 7.31 42.00
C ASP A 677 -28.30 6.00 41.20
N GLY A 678 -27.30 5.86 40.32
CA GLY A 678 -27.11 4.67 39.51
C GLY A 678 -25.64 4.44 39.15
N THR A 679 -25.32 3.22 38.73
CA THR A 679 -23.98 2.83 38.28
C THR A 679 -24.07 2.21 36.89
N VAL A 680 -23.37 2.79 35.92
CA VAL A 680 -23.15 2.18 34.61
C VAL A 680 -22.24 0.96 34.80
N THR A 681 -22.58 -0.15 34.17
CA THR A 681 -21.78 -1.36 34.17
C THR A 681 -21.47 -1.80 32.75
N ARG A 682 -20.27 -2.34 32.51
CA ARG A 682 -19.93 -2.86 31.18
C ARG A 682 -20.42 -4.31 31.03
N PRO A 683 -20.94 -4.71 29.85
CA PRO A 683 -20.97 -6.10 29.44
C PRO A 683 -19.64 -6.81 29.70
N THR A 684 -19.68 -8.05 30.21
CA THR A 684 -18.49 -8.88 30.35
C THR A 684 -18.72 -10.22 29.68
N PHE A 685 -17.71 -10.70 28.95
CA PHE A 685 -17.74 -12.01 28.30
C PHE A 685 -16.88 -12.99 29.10
N PRO A 686 -17.35 -14.23 29.33
CA PRO A 686 -16.52 -15.27 29.91
C PRO A 686 -15.28 -15.51 29.05
N ASP A 687 -14.11 -15.59 29.67
CA ASP A 687 -12.87 -15.88 28.97
C ASP A 687 -12.26 -17.23 29.43
N PRO A 688 -12.00 -18.18 28.52
CA PRO A 688 -12.54 -18.26 27.16
C PRO A 688 -14.07 -18.38 27.16
N LEU A 689 -14.70 -17.99 26.05
CA LEU A 689 -16.14 -18.09 25.83
C LEU A 689 -16.53 -19.54 25.61
N VAL A 690 -15.87 -20.22 24.66
CA VAL A 690 -15.98 -21.66 24.45
C VAL A 690 -14.59 -22.26 24.29
N GLU A 691 -14.23 -23.16 25.21
CA GLU A 691 -12.94 -23.88 25.16
C GLU A 691 -12.84 -24.77 23.92
N ARG A 692 -11.63 -24.82 23.35
CA ARG A 692 -11.26 -25.78 22.29
C ARG A 692 -12.20 -25.70 21.07
N ARG A 693 -12.50 -24.48 20.65
CA ARG A 693 -13.23 -24.16 19.43
C ARG A 693 -12.42 -23.11 18.70
N ALA A 694 -12.08 -23.43 17.47
CA ALA A 694 -11.43 -22.52 16.54
C ALA A 694 -12.47 -21.95 15.59
N ASP A 695 -12.10 -20.87 14.89
CA ASP A 695 -12.87 -20.31 13.78
C ASP A 695 -14.35 -20.08 14.19
N PRO A 696 -14.61 -19.27 15.26
CA PRO A 696 -15.93 -19.19 15.89
C PRO A 696 -16.86 -18.18 15.23
N ASP A 697 -18.10 -18.62 15.03
CA ASP A 697 -19.21 -17.79 14.60
C ASP A 697 -20.27 -17.63 15.70
N VAL A 698 -20.86 -16.44 15.81
CA VAL A 698 -22.00 -16.14 16.69
C VAL A 698 -23.03 -15.28 15.99
N THR A 699 -24.13 -15.89 15.56
CA THR A 699 -25.23 -15.15 14.90
C THR A 699 -26.43 -14.97 15.83
N LEU A 700 -26.96 -13.76 15.89
CA LEU A 700 -28.22 -13.46 16.56
C LEU A 700 -29.39 -13.87 15.67
N GLY A 701 -30.14 -14.89 16.09
CA GLY A 701 -31.30 -15.42 15.37
C GLY A 701 -32.54 -14.50 15.44
N ASP A 702 -33.43 -14.66 14.47
CA ASP A 702 -34.73 -13.95 14.44
C ASP A 702 -35.61 -14.24 15.69
N ASP A 703 -35.37 -15.37 16.38
CA ASP A 703 -36.05 -15.75 17.62
C ASP A 703 -35.47 -15.08 18.88
N GLY A 704 -34.45 -14.23 18.73
CA GLY A 704 -33.79 -13.50 19.81
C GLY A 704 -32.80 -14.35 20.63
N TRP A 705 -32.27 -15.44 20.04
CA TRP A 705 -31.22 -16.26 20.64
C TRP A 705 -29.92 -16.13 19.86
N TYR A 706 -28.80 -16.12 20.58
CA TYR A 706 -27.47 -16.29 19.99
C TYR A 706 -27.24 -17.74 19.65
N TYR A 707 -26.76 -17.99 18.45
CA TYR A 707 -26.35 -19.28 17.93
C TYR A 707 -24.85 -19.30 17.74
N PHE A 708 -24.16 -20.31 18.26
CA PHE A 708 -22.70 -20.46 18.11
C PHE A 708 -22.38 -21.73 17.33
N THR A 709 -21.54 -21.57 16.31
CA THR A 709 -20.87 -22.67 15.60
C THR A 709 -19.37 -22.38 15.50
N ALA A 710 -18.58 -23.41 15.17
CA ALA A 710 -17.12 -23.34 15.14
C ALA A 710 -16.51 -24.62 14.55
N SER A 711 -15.25 -24.54 14.11
CA SER A 711 -14.44 -25.72 13.77
C SER A 711 -14.33 -26.70 14.95
N TYR A 712 -14.80 -27.94 14.77
CA TYR A 712 -14.75 -28.97 15.80
C TYR A 712 -13.30 -29.47 16.02
N PRO A 713 -12.76 -29.44 17.25
CA PRO A 713 -11.32 -29.58 17.49
C PRO A 713 -10.75 -30.92 17.04
N MET A 714 -9.54 -30.86 16.50
CA MET A 714 -8.71 -32.02 16.16
C MET A 714 -7.55 -32.10 17.15
N THR A 715 -7.29 -33.29 17.72
CA THR A 715 -6.27 -33.44 18.78
C THR A 715 -4.87 -33.79 18.25
N ARG A 716 -4.78 -34.30 17.03
CA ARG A 716 -3.56 -34.78 16.35
C ARG A 716 -3.86 -35.06 14.88
N ALA A 717 -2.82 -35.09 14.04
CA ALA A 717 -2.95 -35.20 12.57
C ALA A 717 -3.74 -36.44 12.05
N ASP A 718 -3.80 -37.53 12.83
CA ASP A 718 -4.53 -38.77 12.48
C ASP A 718 -5.82 -38.97 13.29
N ASP A 719 -6.34 -37.93 13.94
CA ASP A 719 -7.58 -38.00 14.74
C ASP A 719 -8.82 -38.23 13.84
N PRO A 720 -9.50 -39.39 13.96
CA PRO A 720 -10.63 -39.72 13.11
C PRO A 720 -11.93 -38.99 13.51
N ASN A 721 -11.96 -38.28 14.64
CA ASN A 721 -13.17 -37.57 15.14
C ASN A 721 -12.94 -36.05 15.25
N GLY A 722 -11.84 -35.52 14.72
CA GLY A 722 -11.61 -34.07 14.59
C GLY A 722 -11.92 -33.58 13.18
N TYR A 723 -12.41 -32.33 13.05
CA TYR A 723 -12.83 -31.71 11.79
C TYR A 723 -13.69 -32.61 10.89
N ASP A 724 -14.74 -33.21 11.47
CA ASP A 724 -15.61 -34.24 10.88
C ASP A 724 -17.12 -33.88 10.85
N ARG A 725 -17.51 -32.75 11.46
CA ARG A 725 -18.91 -32.37 11.70
C ARG A 725 -19.09 -30.85 11.83
N VAL A 726 -20.34 -30.40 11.61
CA VAL A 726 -20.81 -29.06 12.00
C VAL A 726 -21.55 -29.19 13.33
N VAL A 727 -21.22 -28.33 14.29
CA VAL A 727 -21.87 -28.25 15.60
C VAL A 727 -22.64 -26.95 15.77
N LEU A 728 -23.70 -26.96 16.56
CA LEU A 728 -24.48 -25.76 16.89
C LEU A 728 -24.90 -25.80 18.37
N ARG A 729 -24.80 -24.66 19.04
CA ARG A 729 -25.37 -24.43 20.38
C ARG A 729 -26.08 -23.07 20.39
N ARG A 730 -26.91 -22.80 21.40
CA ARG A 730 -27.60 -21.51 21.52
C ARG A 730 -27.86 -21.06 22.95
N ALA A 731 -27.94 -19.76 23.16
CA ALA A 731 -28.26 -19.12 24.45
C ALA A 731 -29.00 -17.80 24.24
N GLN A 732 -29.68 -17.29 25.28
CA GLN A 732 -30.34 -15.97 25.23
C GLN A 732 -29.35 -14.81 25.34
N THR A 733 -28.13 -15.08 25.81
CA THR A 733 -27.07 -14.09 25.93
C THR A 733 -25.76 -14.68 25.43
N ILE A 734 -24.83 -13.84 24.99
CA ILE A 734 -23.51 -14.30 24.49
C ILE A 734 -22.80 -15.11 25.59
N GLN A 735 -22.83 -14.65 26.84
CA GLN A 735 -22.18 -15.31 27.98
C GLN A 735 -22.77 -16.71 28.26
N GLY A 736 -24.05 -16.93 27.97
CA GLY A 736 -24.71 -18.23 28.14
C GLY A 736 -24.18 -19.32 27.21
N LEU A 737 -23.53 -18.96 26.10
CA LEU A 737 -22.95 -19.92 25.14
C LEU A 737 -21.86 -20.81 25.76
N LYS A 738 -21.21 -20.33 26.84
CA LYS A 738 -20.20 -21.08 27.60
C LYS A 738 -20.73 -22.38 28.20
N THR A 739 -21.99 -22.38 28.66
CA THR A 739 -22.64 -23.53 29.30
C THR A 739 -23.77 -24.13 28.45
N ALA A 740 -24.10 -23.52 27.31
CA ALA A 740 -25.08 -24.04 26.38
C ALA A 740 -24.70 -25.44 25.84
N PRO A 741 -25.65 -26.39 25.77
CA PRO A 741 -25.39 -27.71 25.22
C PRO A 741 -25.12 -27.63 23.71
N GLU A 742 -24.16 -28.43 23.24
CA GLU A 742 -23.77 -28.50 21.84
C GLU A 742 -24.44 -29.70 21.14
N ALA A 743 -25.07 -29.44 20.00
CA ALA A 743 -25.64 -30.45 19.12
C ALA A 743 -24.77 -30.62 17.87
N THR A 744 -24.67 -31.85 17.36
CA THR A 744 -24.14 -32.10 16.01
C THR A 744 -25.30 -31.99 15.02
N ILE A 745 -25.32 -30.91 14.22
CA ILE A 745 -26.39 -30.67 13.24
C ILE A 745 -26.08 -31.29 11.87
N TRP A 746 -24.82 -31.62 11.59
CA TRP A 746 -24.41 -32.31 10.36
C TRP A 746 -23.07 -33.03 10.55
N HIS A 747 -22.83 -34.12 9.81
CA HIS A 747 -21.61 -34.94 9.90
C HIS A 747 -21.20 -35.43 8.51
N GLU A 748 -19.88 -35.46 8.22
CA GLU A 748 -19.31 -35.88 6.93
C GLU A 748 -19.81 -37.24 6.41
N ASN A 749 -20.21 -38.15 7.31
CA ASN A 749 -20.71 -39.47 6.90
C ASN A 749 -22.11 -39.45 6.25
N THR A 750 -22.78 -38.29 6.23
CA THR A 750 -24.09 -38.10 5.60
C THR A 750 -24.00 -37.72 4.11
N ASP A 751 -22.88 -37.14 3.67
CA ASP A 751 -22.66 -36.75 2.27
C ASP A 751 -21.21 -37.11 1.85
N PRO A 752 -21.00 -38.18 1.07
CA PRO A 752 -19.66 -38.63 0.68
C PRO A 752 -18.94 -37.67 -0.29
N ALA A 753 -19.58 -36.61 -0.77
CA ALA A 753 -18.94 -35.55 -1.55
C ALA A 753 -18.30 -34.45 -0.67
N LEU A 754 -18.60 -34.43 0.63
CA LEU A 754 -18.13 -33.45 1.62
C LEU A 754 -17.38 -34.20 2.74
N ASN A 755 -16.12 -34.54 2.49
CA ASN A 755 -15.34 -35.48 3.29
C ASN A 755 -14.14 -34.80 3.96
N ARG A 756 -14.07 -34.85 5.30
CA ARG A 756 -12.95 -34.42 6.15
C ARG A 756 -12.61 -32.94 6.06
N PHE A 757 -11.95 -32.47 7.12
CA PHE A 757 -11.51 -31.09 7.29
C PHE A 757 -12.69 -30.13 7.16
N ILE A 758 -13.74 -30.48 7.93
CA ILE A 758 -14.94 -29.67 8.14
C ILE A 758 -14.54 -28.47 9.01
N TRP A 759 -14.36 -27.32 8.38
CA TRP A 759 -13.80 -26.10 8.99
C TRP A 759 -14.72 -24.90 8.82
N ALA A 760 -14.51 -23.91 9.70
CA ALA A 760 -15.07 -22.56 9.64
C ALA A 760 -16.55 -22.54 9.21
N PRO A 761 -17.45 -23.21 9.97
CA PRO A 761 -18.87 -23.04 9.76
C PRO A 761 -19.29 -21.63 10.21
N GLU A 762 -20.10 -20.95 9.41
CA GLU A 762 -20.77 -19.68 9.72
C GLU A 762 -22.28 -19.85 9.50
N LEU A 763 -23.10 -19.43 10.47
CA LEU A 763 -24.56 -19.45 10.40
C LEU A 763 -25.06 -18.14 9.80
N GLU A 764 -25.49 -18.20 8.54
CA GLU A 764 -25.87 -17.03 7.77
C GLU A 764 -27.35 -17.02 7.40
N LYS A 765 -27.91 -15.80 7.32
CA LYS A 765 -29.28 -15.56 6.85
C LYS A 765 -29.25 -14.88 5.49
N ILE A 766 -29.35 -15.69 4.42
CA ILE A 766 -29.32 -15.22 3.05
C ILE A 766 -30.75 -15.08 2.52
N GLY A 767 -31.24 -13.84 2.52
CA GLY A 767 -32.64 -13.53 2.23
C GLY A 767 -33.57 -13.93 3.38
N ASP A 768 -34.54 -14.79 3.10
CA ASP A 768 -35.51 -15.28 4.09
C ASP A 768 -35.12 -16.65 4.69
N ASP A 769 -34.06 -17.28 4.18
CA ASP A 769 -33.64 -18.65 4.53
C ASP A 769 -32.32 -18.66 5.32
N TRP A 770 -32.14 -19.68 6.17
CA TRP A 770 -30.94 -19.88 6.99
C TRP A 770 -30.01 -20.95 6.42
N TYR A 771 -28.70 -20.70 6.45
CA TYR A 771 -27.65 -21.52 5.86
C TYR A 771 -26.49 -21.71 6.84
N ILE A 772 -25.76 -22.82 6.72
CA ILE A 772 -24.39 -22.91 7.23
C ILE A 772 -23.46 -22.85 6.03
N LEU A 773 -22.64 -21.82 5.94
CA LEU A 773 -21.48 -21.77 5.04
C LEU A 773 -20.35 -22.50 5.77
N PHE A 774 -19.61 -23.40 5.11
CA PHE A 774 -18.51 -24.11 5.74
C PHE A 774 -17.52 -24.63 4.70
N THR A 775 -16.41 -25.18 5.17
CA THR A 775 -15.35 -25.71 4.31
C THR A 775 -15.29 -27.23 4.42
N ALA A 776 -15.10 -27.96 3.30
CA ALA A 776 -14.95 -29.42 3.28
C ALA A 776 -14.11 -29.92 2.08
N ALA A 777 -13.38 -31.03 2.24
CA ALA A 777 -12.67 -31.63 1.09
C ALA A 777 -13.62 -32.40 0.15
N ARG A 778 -13.36 -32.32 -1.16
CA ARG A 778 -14.07 -33.15 -2.17
C ARG A 778 -13.45 -34.53 -2.35
N ASN A 779 -12.11 -34.59 -2.35
CA ASN A 779 -11.34 -35.80 -2.60
C ASN A 779 -10.06 -35.80 -1.75
N GLY A 780 -9.84 -36.87 -0.97
CA GLY A 780 -8.74 -36.88 0.00
C GLY A 780 -8.98 -35.85 1.10
N VAL A 781 -7.93 -35.14 1.51
CA VAL A 781 -7.95 -34.25 2.69
C VAL A 781 -7.48 -32.83 2.43
N TRP A 782 -6.96 -32.53 1.24
CA TRP A 782 -6.44 -31.21 0.88
C TRP A 782 -7.08 -30.63 -0.40
N ASP A 783 -8.01 -31.34 -1.06
CA ASP A 783 -8.87 -30.77 -2.11
C ASP A 783 -10.06 -30.03 -1.48
N ILE A 784 -9.71 -29.05 -0.63
CA ILE A 784 -10.62 -28.25 0.20
C ILE A 784 -11.40 -27.24 -0.66
N ARG A 785 -12.72 -27.11 -0.43
CA ARG A 785 -13.62 -26.15 -1.07
C ARG A 785 -14.73 -25.68 -0.11
N PRO A 786 -15.37 -24.51 -0.35
CA PRO A 786 -16.54 -24.06 0.39
C PRO A 786 -17.79 -24.83 -0.02
N ALA A 787 -18.60 -25.20 0.96
CA ALA A 787 -19.86 -25.92 0.85
C ALA A 787 -20.95 -25.24 1.69
N MET A 788 -22.21 -25.61 1.44
CA MET A 788 -23.35 -25.03 2.18
C MET A 788 -24.34 -26.10 2.67
N LEU A 789 -24.85 -25.90 3.88
CA LEU A 789 -26.10 -26.53 4.34
C LEU A 789 -27.22 -25.50 4.27
N LYS A 790 -28.45 -25.95 4.00
CA LYS A 790 -29.67 -25.15 4.12
C LYS A 790 -30.56 -25.70 5.21
N PHE A 791 -31.12 -24.83 6.05
CA PHE A 791 -32.19 -25.17 6.97
C PHE A 791 -33.50 -25.40 6.21
N THR A 792 -34.15 -26.53 6.46
CA THR A 792 -35.41 -26.95 5.81
C THR A 792 -36.51 -27.32 6.82
N GLY A 793 -36.26 -27.10 8.11
CA GLY A 793 -37.17 -27.45 9.22
C GLY A 793 -38.40 -26.55 9.42
N GLY A 794 -38.64 -25.57 8.55
CA GLY A 794 -39.73 -24.61 8.66
C GLY A 794 -39.26 -23.27 9.25
N GLU A 795 -39.80 -22.88 10.40
CA GLU A 795 -39.36 -21.68 11.12
C GLU A 795 -38.04 -21.97 11.84
N PHE A 796 -37.00 -21.18 11.55
CA PHE A 796 -35.70 -21.30 12.22
C PHE A 796 -35.82 -20.84 13.67
N GLY A 797 -35.20 -21.59 14.58
CA GLY A 797 -35.28 -21.33 16.01
C GLY A 797 -35.40 -22.62 16.83
N GLY A 798 -35.43 -22.46 18.15
CA GLY A 798 -35.82 -23.56 19.05
C GLY A 798 -34.94 -24.81 18.99
N GLU A 799 -35.54 -25.96 19.31
CA GLU A 799 -34.94 -27.29 19.09
C GLU A 799 -34.86 -27.64 17.60
N ALA A 800 -35.66 -26.99 16.73
CA ALA A 800 -35.70 -27.28 15.30
C ALA A 800 -34.36 -26.95 14.62
N ALA A 801 -33.74 -25.82 14.98
CA ALA A 801 -32.40 -25.45 14.52
C ALA A 801 -31.30 -26.44 14.96
N LEU A 802 -31.50 -27.14 16.09
CA LEU A 802 -30.54 -28.10 16.65
C LEU A 802 -30.76 -29.55 16.17
N ASP A 803 -31.86 -29.82 15.46
CA ASP A 803 -32.17 -31.15 14.92
C ASP A 803 -31.49 -31.38 13.56
N PRO A 804 -30.56 -32.35 13.43
CA PRO A 804 -29.89 -32.63 12.16
C PRO A 804 -30.85 -33.06 11.04
N ALA A 805 -32.08 -33.51 11.34
CA ALA A 805 -33.07 -33.84 10.32
C ALA A 805 -33.58 -32.60 9.54
N ASN A 806 -33.35 -31.39 10.07
CA ASN A 806 -33.77 -30.12 9.48
C ASN A 806 -32.67 -29.44 8.66
N TRP A 807 -31.50 -30.07 8.47
CA TRP A 807 -30.39 -29.53 7.70
C TRP A 807 -30.13 -30.37 6.44
N THR A 808 -30.04 -29.71 5.28
CA THR A 808 -29.88 -30.35 3.97
C THR A 808 -28.61 -29.85 3.30
N SER A 809 -27.71 -30.76 2.90
CA SER A 809 -26.53 -30.42 2.09
C SER A 809 -26.94 -29.86 0.74
N LEU A 810 -26.38 -28.70 0.37
CA LEU A 810 -26.40 -28.16 -0.99
C LEU A 810 -25.14 -28.53 -1.79
N GLY A 811 -24.21 -29.25 -1.17
CA GLY A 811 -22.90 -29.57 -1.73
C GLY A 811 -21.95 -28.37 -1.74
N GLN A 812 -20.94 -28.47 -2.60
CA GLN A 812 -19.91 -27.46 -2.83
C GLN A 812 -20.46 -26.25 -3.59
N VAL A 813 -19.96 -25.06 -3.29
CA VAL A 813 -20.30 -23.81 -4.00
C VAL A 813 -19.74 -23.86 -5.43
N THR A 814 -20.54 -23.42 -6.41
CA THR A 814 -20.18 -23.43 -7.82
C THR A 814 -19.80 -22.06 -8.35
N ALA A 815 -18.69 -22.01 -9.08
CA ALA A 815 -18.21 -20.81 -9.76
C ALA A 815 -19.19 -20.34 -10.84
N ALA A 816 -19.17 -19.04 -11.17
CA ALA A 816 -20.02 -18.48 -12.21
C ALA A 816 -19.63 -19.02 -13.60
N PRO A 817 -20.58 -19.15 -14.55
CA PRO A 817 -20.27 -19.61 -15.90
C PRO A 817 -19.16 -18.79 -16.57
N GLY A 818 -18.01 -19.43 -16.82
CA GLY A 818 -16.84 -18.81 -17.44
C GLY A 818 -15.79 -18.25 -16.47
N ASP A 819 -16.03 -18.28 -15.15
CA ASP A 819 -14.99 -18.02 -14.16
C ASP A 819 -14.00 -19.19 -14.15
N THR A 820 -12.72 -18.90 -14.38
CA THR A 820 -11.62 -19.88 -14.44
C THR A 820 -10.73 -19.86 -13.21
N GLU A 821 -11.13 -19.13 -12.17
CA GLU A 821 -10.31 -18.81 -11.00
C GLU A 821 -10.98 -19.28 -9.71
N ALA A 822 -12.26 -18.96 -9.50
CA ALA A 822 -12.99 -19.31 -8.29
C ALA A 822 -13.06 -20.83 -8.09
N PHE A 823 -12.69 -21.28 -6.88
CA PHE A 823 -12.78 -22.69 -6.47
C PHE A 823 -11.94 -23.63 -7.36
N THR A 824 -10.89 -23.12 -8.00
CA THR A 824 -10.00 -23.95 -8.81
C THR A 824 -8.86 -24.52 -7.96
N HIS A 825 -8.42 -23.80 -6.93
CA HIS A 825 -7.36 -24.19 -6.01
C HIS A 825 -7.92 -24.58 -4.63
N PHE A 826 -7.07 -24.64 -3.60
CA PHE A 826 -7.52 -24.81 -2.22
C PHE A 826 -8.31 -23.57 -1.80
N SER A 827 -9.56 -23.74 -1.35
CA SER A 827 -10.49 -22.63 -1.11
C SER A 827 -11.31 -22.87 0.14
N LEU A 828 -11.41 -21.89 1.03
CA LEU A 828 -11.96 -22.01 2.39
C LEU A 828 -12.55 -20.69 2.91
N ASP A 829 -13.09 -20.72 4.12
CA ASP A 829 -13.48 -19.56 4.92
C ASP A 829 -14.39 -18.59 4.16
N MET A 830 -15.55 -19.09 3.72
CA MET A 830 -16.51 -18.28 2.97
C MET A 830 -17.50 -17.62 3.92
N THR A 831 -17.49 -16.29 3.94
CA THR A 831 -18.48 -15.45 4.63
C THR A 831 -19.43 -14.77 3.63
N HIS A 832 -20.58 -14.28 4.11
CA HIS A 832 -21.59 -13.57 3.32
C HIS A 832 -21.75 -12.12 3.79
N PHE A 833 -22.15 -11.23 2.88
CA PHE A 833 -22.77 -9.96 3.28
C PHE A 833 -23.70 -9.43 2.19
N SER A 834 -24.63 -8.54 2.58
CA SER A 834 -25.52 -7.81 1.68
C SER A 834 -25.15 -6.34 1.60
N SER A 835 -25.11 -5.76 0.39
CA SER A 835 -25.00 -4.30 0.19
C SER A 835 -25.71 -3.88 -1.10
N GLY A 836 -26.29 -2.67 -1.14
CA GLY A 836 -26.96 -2.13 -2.34
C GLY A 836 -28.13 -2.95 -2.87
N GLY A 837 -28.67 -3.90 -2.09
CA GLY A 837 -29.69 -4.85 -2.52
C GLY A 837 -29.15 -6.09 -3.24
N LYS A 838 -27.83 -6.27 -3.29
CA LYS A 838 -27.09 -7.44 -3.78
C LYS A 838 -26.52 -8.26 -2.61
N ASP A 839 -26.13 -9.50 -2.91
CA ASP A 839 -25.50 -10.43 -1.99
C ASP A 839 -24.12 -10.82 -2.50
N TYR A 840 -23.14 -10.79 -1.61
CA TYR A 840 -21.74 -11.03 -1.89
C TYR A 840 -21.22 -12.14 -0.98
N VAL A 841 -20.24 -12.90 -1.48
CA VAL A 841 -19.44 -13.81 -0.66
C VAL A 841 -17.97 -13.45 -0.79
N VAL A 842 -17.25 -13.50 0.32
CA VAL A 842 -15.78 -13.35 0.40
C VAL A 842 -15.21 -14.67 0.89
N TRP A 843 -14.13 -15.16 0.28
CA TRP A 843 -13.48 -16.40 0.69
C TRP A 843 -11.97 -16.35 0.44
N ALA A 844 -11.24 -17.28 1.06
CA ALA A 844 -9.82 -17.46 0.83
C ALA A 844 -9.56 -18.48 -0.29
N GLU A 845 -8.69 -18.16 -1.26
CA GLU A 845 -8.28 -19.00 -2.38
C GLU A 845 -6.74 -19.03 -2.45
N LYS A 846 -6.14 -20.24 -2.56
CA LYS A 846 -4.68 -20.43 -2.57
C LYS A 846 -4.14 -20.95 -3.92
N PRO A 847 -4.02 -20.09 -4.96
CA PRO A 847 -3.30 -20.43 -6.20
C PRO A 847 -1.78 -20.55 -5.99
N GLY A 848 -1.26 -20.02 -4.88
CA GLY A 848 0.13 -20.18 -4.42
C GLY A 848 0.27 -19.68 -2.99
N GLN A 849 0.16 -18.36 -2.83
CA GLN A 849 -0.19 -17.68 -1.57
C GLN A 849 -1.71 -17.77 -1.32
N SER A 850 -2.17 -17.70 -0.07
CA SER A 850 -3.63 -17.58 0.20
C SER A 850 -4.06 -16.14 0.00
N THR A 851 -5.14 -15.93 -0.75
CA THR A 851 -5.64 -14.61 -1.17
C THR A 851 -7.13 -14.51 -0.89
N LEU A 852 -7.63 -13.31 -0.60
CA LEU A 852 -9.08 -13.11 -0.51
C LEU A 852 -9.65 -12.86 -1.91
N ARG A 853 -10.75 -13.52 -2.23
CA ARG A 853 -11.55 -13.29 -3.43
C ARG A 853 -12.98 -12.96 -3.05
N MET A 854 -13.68 -12.25 -3.93
CA MET A 854 -15.07 -11.87 -3.73
C MET A 854 -15.88 -11.99 -5.02
N ALA A 855 -17.15 -12.36 -4.91
CA ALA A 855 -18.11 -12.44 -6.00
C ALA A 855 -19.55 -12.18 -5.52
N GLU A 856 -20.45 -11.87 -6.44
CA GLU A 856 -21.90 -11.78 -6.22
C GLU A 856 -22.55 -13.17 -6.31
N VAL A 857 -23.54 -13.46 -5.45
CA VAL A 857 -24.33 -14.71 -5.42
C VAL A 857 -25.81 -14.46 -5.69
N ASP A 858 -26.51 -15.47 -6.21
CA ASP A 858 -27.97 -15.43 -6.27
C ASP A 858 -28.56 -15.69 -4.88
N ARG A 859 -29.25 -14.70 -4.30
CA ARG A 859 -29.97 -14.84 -3.02
C ARG A 859 -30.91 -16.06 -2.96
N ALA A 860 -31.50 -16.46 -4.09
CA ALA A 860 -32.37 -17.63 -4.15
C ALA A 860 -31.61 -18.96 -4.22
N ASN A 861 -30.34 -18.95 -4.64
CA ASN A 861 -29.48 -20.11 -4.82
C ASN A 861 -28.03 -19.77 -4.41
N PRO A 862 -27.76 -19.50 -3.11
CA PRO A 862 -26.48 -18.91 -2.69
C PRO A 862 -25.25 -19.80 -2.92
N ASN A 863 -25.44 -21.10 -3.15
CA ASN A 863 -24.37 -22.01 -3.53
C ASN A 863 -23.90 -21.86 -4.99
N GLN A 864 -24.34 -20.84 -5.72
CA GLN A 864 -23.93 -20.53 -7.09
C GLN A 864 -23.54 -19.04 -7.22
N LEU A 865 -22.26 -18.78 -7.57
CA LEU A 865 -21.81 -17.43 -7.93
C LEU A 865 -22.49 -16.96 -9.23
N ILE A 866 -22.84 -15.69 -9.32
CA ILE A 866 -23.42 -15.07 -10.53
C ILE A 866 -22.52 -14.02 -11.19
N SER A 867 -21.45 -13.58 -10.53
CA SER A 867 -20.38 -12.76 -11.13
C SER A 867 -19.07 -13.53 -11.29
N GLN A 868 -18.18 -12.99 -12.12
CA GLN A 868 -16.75 -13.34 -12.03
C GLN A 868 -16.22 -12.95 -10.65
N SER A 869 -15.24 -13.70 -10.15
CA SER A 869 -14.54 -13.44 -8.90
C SER A 869 -13.39 -12.45 -9.09
N ILE A 870 -13.35 -11.43 -8.22
CA ILE A 870 -12.20 -10.53 -8.15
C ILE A 870 -11.16 -11.03 -7.14
N LEU A 871 -9.90 -10.66 -7.35
CA LEU A 871 -8.89 -10.66 -6.31
C LEU A 871 -9.15 -9.44 -5.41
N LEU A 872 -9.59 -9.68 -4.18
CA LEU A 872 -9.89 -8.64 -3.20
C LEU A 872 -8.65 -8.24 -2.39
N SER A 873 -7.83 -9.22 -1.99
CA SER A 873 -6.60 -8.97 -1.24
C SER A 873 -5.53 -10.02 -1.51
N SER A 874 -4.28 -9.66 -1.23
CA SER A 874 -3.14 -10.56 -1.22
C SER A 874 -2.18 -10.21 -0.08
N PRO A 875 -1.50 -11.22 0.51
CA PRO A 875 -0.54 -11.06 1.59
C PRO A 875 0.75 -10.43 1.07
N THR A 876 0.82 -9.10 1.06
CA THR A 876 1.94 -8.30 0.55
C THR A 876 2.81 -7.71 1.65
N LEU A 877 2.26 -7.55 2.86
CA LEU A 877 2.90 -6.90 3.99
C LEU A 877 3.60 -7.94 4.88
N ALA A 878 4.71 -7.58 5.51
CA ALA A 878 5.49 -8.55 6.29
C ALA A 878 4.76 -9.11 7.53
N TRP A 879 3.73 -8.42 8.03
CA TRP A 879 2.89 -8.92 9.12
C TRP A 879 1.88 -9.99 8.67
N GLU A 880 1.68 -10.17 7.37
CA GLU A 880 0.77 -11.14 6.72
C GLU A 880 1.49 -12.45 6.37
N ARG A 881 2.77 -12.55 6.74
CA ARG A 881 3.71 -13.59 6.33
C ARG A 881 4.48 -14.14 7.52
N ASN A 882 4.67 -15.45 7.55
CA ASN A 882 5.53 -16.12 8.53
C ASN A 882 6.21 -17.36 7.93
N GLY A 883 7.49 -17.58 8.17
CA GLY A 883 8.20 -18.80 7.77
C GLY A 883 8.31 -19.10 6.26
N GLY A 884 7.76 -18.25 5.39
CA GLY A 884 7.59 -18.51 3.95
C GLY A 884 6.14 -18.82 3.55
N ASP A 885 5.22 -18.95 4.52
CA ASP A 885 3.78 -18.92 4.29
C ASP A 885 3.31 -17.46 4.14
N GLU A 886 2.50 -17.23 3.11
CA GLU A 886 1.90 -15.95 2.76
C GLU A 886 0.38 -16.18 2.74
N ILE A 887 -0.32 -15.64 3.74
CA ILE A 887 -1.72 -15.99 4.02
C ILE A 887 -2.54 -14.73 4.33
N ASP A 888 -3.57 -14.48 3.51
CA ASP A 888 -4.82 -13.84 3.95
C ASP A 888 -5.91 -14.94 3.99
N GLU A 889 -6.67 -15.06 5.08
CA GLU A 889 -7.76 -16.04 5.33
C GLU A 889 -8.82 -15.51 6.31
N GLY A 890 -9.83 -16.32 6.69
CA GLY A 890 -10.86 -15.97 7.68
C GLY A 890 -11.48 -14.57 7.54
N PRO A 891 -12.11 -14.22 6.39
CA PRO A 891 -12.77 -12.94 6.18
C PRO A 891 -14.07 -12.83 6.99
N ALA A 892 -14.36 -11.66 7.56
CA ALA A 892 -15.65 -11.36 8.19
C ALA A 892 -16.02 -9.89 8.03
N VAL A 893 -17.33 -9.59 7.94
CA VAL A 893 -17.81 -8.28 7.49
C VAL A 893 -18.56 -7.52 8.58
N ILE A 894 -18.18 -6.27 8.79
CA ILE A 894 -18.93 -5.30 9.60
C ILE A 894 -19.22 -4.05 8.79
N THR A 895 -20.32 -3.36 9.09
CA THR A 895 -20.69 -2.11 8.42
C THR A 895 -20.85 -0.98 9.44
N LYS A 896 -20.29 0.20 9.13
CA LYS A 896 -20.33 1.39 9.98
C LYS A 896 -20.32 2.62 9.08
N ASN A 897 -21.19 3.60 9.36
CA ASN A 897 -21.21 4.93 8.72
C ASN A 897 -21.14 4.91 7.17
N GLY A 898 -21.83 3.95 6.53
CA GLY A 898 -21.83 3.81 5.07
C GLY A 898 -20.57 3.16 4.47
N LYS A 899 -19.68 2.60 5.29
CA LYS A 899 -18.56 1.76 4.86
C LYS A 899 -18.86 0.27 5.05
N ILE A 900 -18.32 -0.54 4.14
CA ILE A 900 -18.16 -1.99 4.32
C ILE A 900 -16.72 -2.21 4.77
N ILE A 901 -16.55 -2.94 5.87
CA ILE A 901 -15.24 -3.26 6.44
C ILE A 901 -15.13 -4.78 6.47
N VAL A 902 -14.21 -5.34 5.67
CA VAL A 902 -13.88 -6.76 5.68
C VAL A 902 -12.65 -6.93 6.56
N ALA A 903 -12.86 -7.43 7.78
CA ALA A 903 -11.79 -7.97 8.59
C ALA A 903 -11.28 -9.27 7.96
N PHE A 904 -10.01 -9.59 8.14
CA PHE A 904 -9.41 -10.84 7.69
C PHE A 904 -8.20 -11.19 8.56
N SER A 905 -7.86 -12.46 8.61
CA SER A 905 -6.72 -12.96 9.38
C SER A 905 -5.52 -13.27 8.48
N ALA A 906 -4.31 -13.11 9.01
CA ALA A 906 -3.09 -13.27 8.22
C ALA A 906 -1.93 -13.90 9.00
N SER A 907 -0.89 -14.33 8.28
CA SER A 907 0.17 -15.24 8.75
C SER A 907 -0.35 -16.64 9.13
N THR A 908 0.55 -17.49 9.61
CA THR A 908 0.23 -18.82 10.17
C THR A 908 -0.56 -18.70 11.47
N VAL A 909 -1.38 -19.72 11.78
CA VAL A 909 -2.22 -19.85 12.99
C VAL A 909 -1.43 -20.08 14.30
N ASP A 910 -0.28 -19.44 14.47
CA ASP A 910 0.60 -19.46 15.65
C ASP A 910 0.63 -18.08 16.35
N ASP A 911 1.74 -17.67 16.97
CA ASP A 911 1.84 -16.37 17.65
C ASP A 911 1.87 -15.15 16.70
N LYS A 912 2.04 -15.39 15.39
CA LYS A 912 2.03 -14.36 14.33
C LYS A 912 0.66 -14.08 13.74
N TYR A 913 -0.34 -14.92 14.05
CA TYR A 913 -1.72 -14.73 13.61
C TYR A 913 -2.25 -13.38 14.10
N ALA A 914 -2.83 -12.61 13.18
CA ALA A 914 -3.26 -11.24 13.40
C ALA A 914 -4.41 -10.86 12.46
N VAL A 915 -5.22 -9.89 12.86
CA VAL A 915 -6.35 -9.38 12.07
C VAL A 915 -5.98 -8.06 11.38
N GLY A 916 -6.19 -7.98 10.07
CA GLY A 916 -6.21 -6.75 9.30
C GLY A 916 -7.61 -6.41 8.78
N VAL A 917 -7.73 -5.29 8.06
CA VAL A 917 -9.01 -4.88 7.45
C VAL A 917 -8.83 -4.30 6.05
N LEU A 918 -9.87 -4.48 5.24
CA LEU A 918 -10.12 -3.78 3.98
C LEU A 918 -11.38 -2.93 4.15
N THR A 919 -11.37 -1.69 3.64
CA THR A 919 -12.54 -0.79 3.71
C THR A 919 -12.95 -0.34 2.31
N ALA A 920 -14.25 -0.35 2.03
CA ALA A 920 -14.86 0.23 0.84
C ALA A 920 -16.06 1.11 1.22
N ASP A 921 -16.42 2.04 0.33
CA ASP A 921 -17.70 2.75 0.45
C ASP A 921 -18.85 1.82 0.01
N SER A 922 -19.91 1.72 0.82
CA SER A 922 -21.06 0.85 0.52
C SER A 922 -21.83 1.26 -0.73
N ALA A 923 -21.66 2.50 -1.21
CA ALA A 923 -22.23 2.99 -2.46
C ALA A 923 -21.29 2.86 -3.68
N ALA A 924 -20.06 2.36 -3.51
CA ALA A 924 -19.13 2.11 -4.61
C ALA A 924 -19.46 0.81 -5.38
N ASP A 925 -18.82 0.59 -6.53
CA ASP A 925 -18.85 -0.73 -7.15
C ASP A 925 -17.91 -1.67 -6.38
N LEU A 926 -18.49 -2.50 -5.52
CA LEU A 926 -17.72 -3.43 -4.68
C LEU A 926 -16.98 -4.50 -5.50
N LEU A 927 -17.38 -4.75 -6.77
CA LEU A 927 -16.65 -5.65 -7.67
C LEU A 927 -15.53 -4.93 -8.47
N ASP A 928 -15.24 -3.66 -8.19
CA ASP A 928 -13.99 -3.01 -8.60
C ASP A 928 -12.95 -3.13 -7.47
N PRO A 929 -11.80 -3.82 -7.66
CA PRO A 929 -10.73 -3.84 -6.67
C PRO A 929 -10.24 -2.45 -6.24
N ALA A 930 -10.36 -1.42 -7.10
CA ALA A 930 -9.98 -0.05 -6.77
C ALA A 930 -10.93 0.62 -5.74
N SER A 931 -12.11 0.05 -5.48
CA SER A 931 -13.02 0.52 -4.42
C SER A 931 -12.53 0.17 -3.01
N TRP A 932 -11.55 -0.73 -2.87
CA TRP A 932 -11.10 -1.30 -1.60
C TRP A 932 -9.73 -0.74 -1.18
N THR A 933 -9.65 -0.27 0.07
CA THR A 933 -8.40 0.19 0.70
C THR A 933 -7.98 -0.79 1.79
N LYS A 934 -6.79 -1.40 1.64
CA LYS A 934 -6.18 -2.27 2.67
C LYS A 934 -5.50 -1.43 3.74
N ASN A 935 -5.78 -1.67 5.03
CA ASN A 935 -5.07 -1.00 6.11
C ASN A 935 -3.61 -1.52 6.19
N PRO A 936 -2.58 -0.66 6.24
CA PRO A 936 -1.18 -1.10 6.09
C PRO A 936 -0.56 -1.79 7.32
N TYR A 937 -1.34 -2.02 8.38
CA TYR A 937 -0.91 -2.64 9.64
C TYR A 937 -2.04 -3.48 10.26
N PRO A 938 -1.74 -4.46 11.13
CA PRO A 938 -2.78 -5.22 11.82
C PRO A 938 -3.47 -4.38 12.89
N LEU A 939 -4.76 -4.63 13.11
CA LEU A 939 -5.57 -3.97 14.14
C LEU A 939 -5.74 -4.83 15.41
N LEU A 940 -5.52 -6.15 15.32
CA LEU A 940 -5.48 -7.06 16.46
C LEU A 940 -4.28 -8.01 16.34
N THR A 941 -3.47 -8.10 17.41
CA THR A 941 -2.28 -8.96 17.49
C THR A 941 -2.14 -9.57 18.88
N SER A 942 -1.24 -10.56 19.04
CA SER A 942 -0.87 -11.11 20.36
C SER A 942 -0.40 -10.05 21.39
N ALA A 943 0.01 -8.85 20.97
CA ALA A 943 0.41 -7.77 21.88
C ALA A 943 -0.79 -7.02 22.48
N ASP A 944 -1.95 -7.05 21.83
CA ASP A 944 -3.16 -6.32 22.22
C ASP A 944 -4.02 -7.07 23.25
N VAL A 945 -3.78 -8.37 23.39
CA VAL A 945 -4.55 -9.29 24.26
C VAL A 945 -3.60 -10.02 25.23
N PRO A 946 -3.10 -9.35 26.28
CA PRO A 946 -2.14 -9.94 27.22
C PRO A 946 -2.62 -11.27 27.82
N GLY A 947 -1.78 -12.30 27.74
CA GLY A 947 -2.12 -13.66 28.18
C GLY A 947 -2.75 -14.54 27.09
N GLN A 948 -3.03 -13.98 25.91
CA GLN A 948 -3.47 -14.71 24.73
C GLN A 948 -2.36 -14.75 23.65
N VAL A 949 -2.52 -15.65 22.67
CA VAL A 949 -1.56 -15.87 21.57
C VAL A 949 -2.31 -16.17 20.28
N GLY A 950 -1.98 -15.44 19.21
CA GLY A 950 -2.53 -15.63 17.86
C GLY A 950 -4.03 -15.37 17.75
N PRO A 951 -4.50 -14.14 18.04
CA PRO A 951 -5.91 -13.79 17.87
C PRO A 951 -6.28 -13.66 16.38
N GLY A 952 -7.36 -14.32 15.97
CA GLY A 952 -7.88 -14.20 14.61
C GLY A 952 -9.07 -15.11 14.32
N HIS A 953 -9.34 -15.24 13.01
CA HIS A 953 -10.54 -15.81 12.39
C HIS A 953 -11.79 -15.38 13.15
N ASN A 954 -12.05 -14.07 13.12
CA ASN A 954 -13.15 -13.47 13.85
C ASN A 954 -14.45 -13.48 13.02
N SER A 955 -15.58 -13.50 13.70
CA SER A 955 -16.91 -13.14 13.21
C SER A 955 -17.37 -11.85 13.90
N PHE A 956 -18.53 -11.31 13.50
CA PHE A 956 -19.14 -10.14 14.13
C PHE A 956 -20.58 -10.40 14.53
N THR A 957 -20.96 -9.93 15.71
CA THR A 957 -22.32 -10.01 16.23
C THR A 957 -22.68 -8.72 16.98
N VAL A 958 -23.83 -8.67 17.64
CA VAL A 958 -24.18 -7.58 18.56
C VAL A 958 -24.51 -8.13 19.94
N ASP A 959 -24.21 -7.39 21.01
CA ASP A 959 -24.67 -7.74 22.36
C ASP A 959 -26.16 -7.41 22.57
N GLU A 960 -26.65 -7.68 23.78
CA GLU A 960 -28.05 -7.50 24.16
C GLU A 960 -28.49 -6.01 24.16
N PHE A 961 -27.53 -5.07 24.09
CA PHE A 961 -27.73 -3.62 24.08
C PHE A 961 -27.48 -3.00 22.70
N GLY A 962 -27.13 -3.81 21.69
CA GLY A 962 -26.88 -3.40 20.32
C GLY A 962 -25.44 -2.95 20.03
N ASN A 963 -24.49 -3.13 20.95
CA ASN A 963 -23.08 -2.85 20.70
C ASN A 963 -22.49 -3.97 19.83
N PRO A 964 -21.65 -3.66 18.83
CA PRO A 964 -21.00 -4.69 18.04
C PRO A 964 -19.95 -5.45 18.87
N VAL A 965 -19.87 -6.75 18.64
CA VAL A 965 -18.98 -7.70 19.32
C VAL A 965 -18.18 -8.47 18.29
N SER A 966 -16.87 -8.55 18.47
CA SER A 966 -16.00 -9.44 17.71
C SER A 966 -15.87 -10.76 18.47
N VAL A 967 -16.22 -11.86 17.82
CA VAL A 967 -16.00 -13.21 18.37
C VAL A 967 -14.85 -13.84 17.59
N TYR A 968 -13.77 -14.18 18.26
CA TYR A 968 -12.51 -14.60 17.63
C TYR A 968 -11.90 -15.79 18.38
N HIS A 969 -10.93 -16.47 17.77
CA HIS A 969 -10.15 -17.47 18.50
C HIS A 969 -8.75 -16.97 18.86
N SER A 970 -8.23 -17.48 19.97
CA SER A 970 -6.79 -17.39 20.30
C SER A 970 -6.40 -18.52 21.27
N ARG A 971 -5.11 -18.82 21.42
CA ARG A 971 -4.62 -19.74 22.46
C ARG A 971 -4.33 -18.97 23.75
N THR A 972 -4.36 -19.67 24.89
CA THR A 972 -3.93 -19.09 26.18
C THR A 972 -2.43 -19.33 26.38
N VAL A 973 -1.69 -18.32 26.88
CA VAL A 973 -0.29 -18.48 27.26
C VAL A 973 -0.17 -19.56 28.35
N ASN A 974 0.73 -20.53 28.13
CA ASN A 974 0.92 -21.70 29.00
C ASN A 974 -0.31 -22.62 29.19
N ASP A 975 -1.23 -22.68 28.21
CA ASP A 975 -2.38 -23.59 28.30
C ASP A 975 -1.98 -25.07 28.46
N SER A 976 -2.72 -25.80 29.30
CA SER A 976 -2.49 -27.21 29.57
C SER A 976 -3.03 -28.12 28.46
N SER A 977 -2.16 -28.99 27.92
CA SER A 977 -2.53 -30.05 26.98
C SER A 977 -2.84 -31.36 27.69
N ASN A 978 -3.81 -32.13 27.20
CA ASN A 978 -4.02 -33.51 27.65
C ASN A 978 -2.98 -34.47 27.03
N PRO A 979 -2.71 -35.62 27.65
CA PRO A 979 -1.81 -36.63 27.08
C PRO A 979 -2.25 -37.09 25.68
N GLY A 980 -1.39 -36.89 24.69
CA GLY A 980 -1.63 -37.29 23.29
C GLY A 980 -2.13 -36.19 22.37
N GLU A 981 -2.40 -34.99 22.89
CA GLU A 981 -2.69 -33.80 22.08
C GLU A 981 -1.42 -33.23 21.44
N ALA A 982 -1.53 -32.70 20.23
CA ALA A 982 -0.48 -31.90 19.62
C ALA A 982 -0.31 -30.58 20.39
N THR A 983 0.94 -30.12 20.49
CA THR A 983 1.33 -28.89 21.19
C THR A 983 2.26 -28.04 20.33
N ASP A 984 2.12 -28.13 19.01
CA ASP A 984 2.95 -27.46 18.01
C ASP A 984 2.47 -26.03 17.71
N ALA A 985 1.41 -25.56 18.38
CA ALA A 985 0.69 -24.32 18.06
C ALA A 985 0.20 -24.24 16.59
N GLY A 986 0.07 -25.38 15.91
CA GLY A 986 -0.41 -25.48 14.54
C GLY A 986 -1.89 -25.87 14.45
N LEU A 987 -2.27 -26.32 13.25
CA LEU A 987 -3.62 -26.79 12.89
C LEU A 987 -4.15 -27.91 13.79
N PHE A 988 -3.27 -28.80 14.28
CA PHE A 988 -3.65 -29.97 15.08
C PHE A 988 -3.60 -29.74 16.59
N ASP A 989 -3.23 -28.54 17.04
CA ASP A 989 -3.26 -28.15 18.43
C ASP A 989 -4.68 -27.69 18.81
N PRO A 990 -5.43 -28.45 19.63
CA PRO A 990 -6.85 -28.17 19.90
C PRO A 990 -7.07 -26.94 20.80
N ARG A 991 -6.01 -26.28 21.25
CA ARG A 991 -6.05 -25.22 22.30
C ARG A 991 -6.34 -23.82 21.78
N ARG A 992 -6.82 -23.67 20.54
CA ARG A 992 -7.52 -22.46 20.10
C ARG A 992 -8.88 -22.41 20.81
N HIS A 993 -9.23 -21.30 21.43
CA HIS A 993 -10.50 -21.13 22.14
C HIS A 993 -11.25 -19.93 21.60
N ALA A 994 -12.58 -20.01 21.52
CA ALA A 994 -13.42 -18.87 21.19
C ALA A 994 -13.46 -17.88 22.35
N ARG A 995 -13.43 -16.58 22.03
CA ARG A 995 -13.49 -15.43 22.95
C ARG A 995 -14.34 -14.33 22.31
N ALA A 996 -14.81 -13.38 23.11
CA ALA A 996 -15.58 -12.24 22.62
C ALA A 996 -15.06 -10.94 23.26
N ALA A 997 -15.09 -9.84 22.50
CA ALA A 997 -14.77 -8.49 22.95
C ALA A 997 -15.70 -7.48 22.25
N LEU A 998 -15.98 -6.34 22.91
CA LEU A 998 -16.70 -5.24 22.26
C LEU A 998 -15.85 -4.66 21.12
N VAL A 999 -16.52 -4.12 20.09
CA VAL A 999 -15.89 -3.40 18.99
C VAL A 999 -16.26 -1.93 19.11
N HIS A 1000 -15.26 -1.09 19.34
CA HIS A 1000 -15.40 0.36 19.23
C HIS A 1000 -14.84 0.84 17.90
N PHE A 1001 -15.00 2.12 17.55
CA PHE A 1001 -14.44 2.67 16.32
C PHE A 1001 -13.52 3.86 16.60
N THR A 1002 -12.45 3.99 15.81
CA THR A 1002 -11.64 5.21 15.73
C THR A 1002 -12.44 6.35 15.09
N SER A 1003 -11.95 7.60 15.19
CA SER A 1003 -12.65 8.74 14.58
C SER A 1003 -12.69 8.68 13.04
N ASP A 1004 -11.77 7.92 12.42
CA ASP A 1004 -11.80 7.60 10.98
C ASP A 1004 -12.58 6.30 10.63
N GLY A 1005 -13.20 5.66 11.62
CA GLY A 1005 -14.13 4.54 11.41
C GLY A 1005 -13.50 3.16 11.28
N LEU A 1006 -12.24 2.97 11.69
CA LEU A 1006 -11.63 1.64 11.79
C LEU A 1006 -12.07 0.93 13.09
N PRO A 1007 -12.26 -0.40 13.07
CA PRO A 1007 -12.65 -1.15 14.27
C PRO A 1007 -11.48 -1.27 15.26
N VAL A 1008 -11.81 -1.09 16.54
CA VAL A 1008 -10.94 -1.30 17.69
C VAL A 1008 -11.39 -2.60 18.37
N PHE A 1009 -10.58 -3.65 18.20
CA PHE A 1009 -10.91 -5.02 18.63
C PHE A 1009 -10.51 -5.34 20.09
N ALA A 1010 -9.75 -4.47 20.75
CA ALA A 1010 -9.21 -4.71 22.08
C ALA A 1010 -8.99 -3.40 22.84
N MET A 1011 -9.82 -3.17 23.86
CA MET A 1011 -9.66 -2.11 24.85
C MET A 1011 -9.44 -2.73 26.24
N THR A 1012 -8.80 -1.99 27.14
CA THR A 1012 -8.66 -2.41 28.54
C THR A 1012 -9.94 -2.11 29.32
N ALA A 1013 -10.03 -2.65 30.54
CA ALA A 1013 -11.27 -2.58 31.29
C ALA A 1013 -11.72 -1.14 31.61
N ASP A 1014 -10.75 -0.26 31.86
CA ASP A 1014 -10.98 1.15 32.21
C ASP A 1014 -11.10 2.04 30.96
N GLU A 1015 -10.60 1.57 29.80
CA GLU A 1015 -10.78 2.24 28.51
C GLU A 1015 -12.21 2.14 27.98
N GLU A 1016 -12.87 0.99 28.19
CA GLU A 1016 -14.27 0.80 27.78
C GLU A 1016 -15.24 1.57 28.68
N LEU A 1017 -14.95 1.67 29.99
CA LEU A 1017 -15.71 2.43 30.98
C LEU A 1017 -14.78 2.84 32.13
N ASP A 1018 -14.48 4.13 32.25
CA ASP A 1018 -13.64 4.64 33.33
C ASP A 1018 -14.45 4.59 34.64
N PRO A 1019 -13.91 3.99 35.73
CA PRO A 1019 -14.55 4.01 37.04
C PRO A 1019 -14.92 5.40 37.57
N GLU A 1020 -14.24 6.47 37.17
CA GLU A 1020 -14.59 7.86 37.53
C GLU A 1020 -15.87 8.34 36.83
N ASN A 1021 -16.23 7.77 35.66
CA ASN A 1021 -17.42 8.11 34.88
C ASN A 1021 -18.62 7.19 35.14
N ALA A 1022 -18.42 6.06 35.82
CA ALA A 1022 -19.46 5.03 35.99
C ALA A 1022 -20.63 5.46 36.92
N ALA A 1023 -20.42 6.40 37.84
CA ALA A 1023 -21.46 6.90 38.73
C ALA A 1023 -22.35 7.92 38.02
N VAL A 1024 -23.66 7.65 37.97
CA VAL A 1024 -24.65 8.45 37.24
C VAL A 1024 -25.87 8.76 38.10
N GLN A 1025 -26.67 9.73 37.65
CA GLN A 1025 -27.91 10.13 38.31
C GLN A 1025 -29.00 10.41 37.27
N VAL A 1026 -30.24 10.01 37.56
CA VAL A 1026 -31.43 10.43 36.81
C VAL A 1026 -32.36 11.22 37.73
N ARG A 1027 -32.95 12.28 37.18
CA ARG A 1027 -33.95 13.08 37.88
C ARG A 1027 -35.34 12.52 37.63
N VAL A 1028 -36.09 12.31 38.70
CA VAL A 1028 -37.49 11.85 38.65
C VAL A 1028 -38.41 12.98 39.14
N VAL A 1029 -39.41 13.34 38.34
CA VAL A 1029 -40.46 14.32 38.67
C VAL A 1029 -41.75 13.55 38.93
N VAL A 1030 -42.25 13.62 40.16
CA VAL A 1030 -43.53 13.05 40.56
C VAL A 1030 -44.59 14.14 40.46
N GLU A 1031 -45.59 13.97 39.60
CA GLU A 1031 -46.70 14.90 39.42
C GLU A 1031 -47.93 14.49 40.24
N GLY A 1032 -48.73 15.45 40.73
CA GLY A 1032 -49.93 15.13 41.50
C GLY A 1032 -51.00 16.22 41.46
N ASP A 1033 -52.23 15.81 41.78
CA ASP A 1033 -53.46 16.57 41.50
C ASP A 1033 -53.49 17.94 42.20
N GLY A 1034 -53.15 19.00 41.45
CA GLY A 1034 -53.19 20.39 41.91
C GLY A 1034 -51.94 20.93 42.60
N VAL A 1035 -50.81 20.20 42.55
CA VAL A 1035 -49.50 20.67 43.02
C VAL A 1035 -48.59 20.93 41.82
N ASP A 1036 -48.23 22.19 41.58
CA ASP A 1036 -47.08 22.52 40.73
C ASP A 1036 -45.82 21.97 41.44
N PRO A 1037 -45.06 21.01 40.84
CA PRO A 1037 -43.93 20.34 41.49
C PRO A 1037 -42.74 21.27 41.80
N GLY A 1038 -42.89 22.55 41.49
CA GLY A 1038 -41.91 23.59 41.73
C GLY A 1038 -41.14 23.88 40.45
N THR A 1039 -41.09 25.16 40.06
CA THR A 1039 -40.26 25.60 38.94
C THR A 1039 -38.83 25.12 39.15
N PRO A 1040 -38.18 24.49 38.14
CA PRO A 1040 -36.84 23.94 38.32
C PRO A 1040 -35.87 25.00 38.86
N PRO A 1041 -34.89 24.62 39.69
CA PRO A 1041 -33.74 25.49 39.94
C PRO A 1041 -33.15 25.85 38.57
N THR A 1042 -33.06 27.14 38.26
CA THR A 1042 -32.33 27.57 37.07
C THR A 1042 -30.93 26.98 37.13
N THR A 1043 -30.60 26.12 36.18
CA THR A 1043 -29.31 25.44 36.09
C THR A 1043 -28.19 26.47 35.94
N THR A 1044 -27.61 26.88 37.07
CA THR A 1044 -26.24 27.36 37.08
C THR A 1044 -25.38 26.18 36.70
N THR A 1045 -24.93 26.17 35.45
CA THR A 1045 -23.91 25.24 34.96
C THR A 1045 -22.81 25.07 36.02
N PRO A 1046 -22.46 23.85 36.44
CA PRO A 1046 -21.27 23.64 37.26
C PRO A 1046 -20.08 24.23 36.51
N GLY A 1047 -19.52 25.33 37.03
CA GLY A 1047 -18.35 25.95 36.43
C GLY A 1047 -17.20 24.96 36.52
N THR A 1048 -16.55 24.69 35.38
CA THR A 1048 -15.34 23.86 35.30
C THR A 1048 -14.30 24.34 36.30
N SER A 1049 -14.10 23.56 37.36
CA SER A 1049 -13.26 23.92 38.49
C SER A 1049 -11.79 23.71 38.15
N ILE A 1050 -11.16 24.70 37.53
CA ILE A 1050 -9.70 24.73 37.34
C ILE A 1050 -9.03 24.96 38.71
N PRO A 1051 -8.14 24.07 39.19
CA PRO A 1051 -7.50 24.24 40.50
C PRO A 1051 -6.47 25.39 40.50
N GLY A 1052 -6.80 26.48 41.20
CA GLY A 1052 -5.91 27.62 41.40
C GLY A 1052 -4.97 27.44 42.59
N SER A 1053 -3.66 27.48 42.34
CA SER A 1053 -2.60 27.28 43.33
C SER A 1053 -2.28 28.52 44.20
N GLY A 1054 -2.03 28.34 45.52
CA GLY A 1054 -1.67 29.43 46.44
C GLY A 1054 -0.27 29.34 47.05
N THR A 1055 0.52 30.43 46.97
CA THR A 1055 1.93 30.52 47.40
C THR A 1055 2.14 30.54 48.92
N PRO A 1056 3.14 29.82 49.48
CA PRO A 1056 3.41 29.78 50.92
C PRO A 1056 4.36 30.89 51.42
N GLY A 1057 4.30 31.17 52.72
CA GLY A 1057 5.34 31.91 53.45
C GLY A 1057 5.16 31.87 54.97
N GLY A 1058 6.25 31.66 55.72
CA GLY A 1058 6.29 31.88 57.17
C GLY A 1058 6.83 30.71 58.02
N ALA A 1059 8.13 30.74 58.31
CA ALA A 1059 8.83 29.80 59.19
C ALA A 1059 8.39 29.88 60.68
N ALA A 1060 8.56 28.78 61.45
CA ALA A 1060 9.64 28.68 62.47
C ALA A 1060 9.50 27.53 63.52
N THR A 1061 10.64 26.86 63.77
CA THR A 1061 11.16 26.33 65.06
C THR A 1061 10.66 25.04 65.75
N THR A 1062 11.64 24.12 65.89
CA THR A 1062 12.03 23.29 67.06
C THR A 1062 11.28 21.99 67.46
N GLY A 1063 11.99 20.85 67.32
CA GLY A 1063 12.52 20.13 68.50
C GLY A 1063 12.40 18.59 68.55
N SER A 1064 13.56 17.90 68.61
CA SER A 1064 13.75 16.48 69.07
C SER A 1064 13.10 15.36 68.21
N GLY A 1065 13.66 14.15 68.04
CA GLY A 1065 14.96 13.59 68.42
C GLY A 1065 14.97 12.04 68.39
N SER A 1066 16.06 11.45 67.87
CA SER A 1066 16.51 10.03 68.01
C SER A 1066 15.64 8.84 67.53
N ASP A 1067 16.19 8.12 66.54
CA ASP A 1067 16.63 6.70 66.56
C ASP A 1067 16.01 5.64 65.61
N ALA A 1068 16.92 4.75 65.19
CA ALA A 1068 16.90 3.58 64.28
C ALA A 1068 15.60 2.89 63.81
N GLY A 1069 15.58 2.44 62.54
CA GLY A 1069 14.66 1.40 62.07
C GLY A 1069 14.67 1.15 60.54
N THR A 1070 15.13 -0.03 60.12
CA THR A 1070 15.20 -0.53 58.73
C THR A 1070 13.86 -0.71 58.01
N GLY A 1071 13.79 -0.35 56.71
CA GLY A 1071 13.31 -1.28 55.67
C GLY A 1071 11.93 -1.05 54.99
N SER A 1072 11.99 -0.81 53.68
CA SER A 1072 11.04 -1.27 52.63
C SER A 1072 9.67 -0.57 52.40
N THR A 1073 9.20 -0.75 51.17
CA THR A 1073 7.85 -0.56 50.56
C THR A 1073 7.30 0.84 50.24
N ASN A 1074 7.07 1.01 48.93
CA ASN A 1074 5.91 1.57 48.19
C ASN A 1074 5.24 2.91 48.54
N ALA A 1075 5.08 3.69 47.46
CA ALA A 1075 3.91 4.45 47.02
C ALA A 1075 3.47 5.74 47.78
N GLY A 1076 3.08 6.73 46.98
CA GLY A 1076 2.06 7.72 47.35
C GLY A 1076 2.52 9.19 47.43
N GLY A 1077 2.00 10.01 46.51
CA GLY A 1077 1.45 11.32 46.89
C GLY A 1077 2.32 12.58 46.70
N SER A 1078 2.08 13.26 45.59
CA SER A 1078 1.75 14.72 45.50
C SER A 1078 2.51 15.73 46.38
N LEU A 1079 3.05 16.77 45.74
CA LEU A 1079 2.89 18.14 46.23
C LEU A 1079 2.79 19.15 45.07
N SER A 1080 1.97 20.17 45.29
CA SER A 1080 1.37 21.04 44.27
C SER A 1080 2.29 22.11 43.67
N SER A 1081 1.95 22.53 42.45
CA SER A 1081 2.44 23.76 41.81
C SER A 1081 2.06 25.03 42.59
N THR A 1082 2.78 26.13 42.32
CA THR A 1082 2.21 27.49 42.42
C THR A 1082 2.62 28.36 41.24
N GLY A 1083 1.64 28.90 40.51
CA GLY A 1083 1.86 29.72 39.32
C GLY A 1083 1.31 31.15 39.41
N SER A 1084 1.70 31.97 38.44
CA SER A 1084 1.02 33.18 37.94
C SER A 1084 1.82 33.71 36.73
N GLY A 1085 1.25 34.31 35.70
CA GLY A 1085 -0.15 34.53 35.33
C GLY A 1085 -0.23 35.35 34.03
N ALA A 1086 -1.31 35.25 33.27
CA ALA A 1086 -1.53 36.02 32.03
C ALA A 1086 -2.97 36.55 31.96
N ALA A 1087 -3.17 37.67 31.26
CA ALA A 1087 -4.48 38.30 31.06
C ALA A 1087 -5.09 37.88 29.72
N GLY A 1088 -6.42 37.69 29.68
CA GLY A 1088 -7.14 37.25 28.47
C GLY A 1088 -7.86 38.38 27.71
N PHE A 1089 -8.56 38.00 26.64
CA PHE A 1089 -9.61 38.81 25.99
C PHE A 1089 -10.69 37.90 25.34
N LEU A 1090 -11.89 38.46 25.14
CA LEU A 1090 -13.11 37.72 24.80
C LEU A 1090 -13.33 37.47 23.29
N ALA A 1091 -14.20 36.47 23.03
CA ALA A 1091 -14.73 36.09 21.72
C ALA A 1091 -15.83 37.03 21.17
N GLY A 1092 -16.19 36.80 19.89
CA GLY A 1092 -17.43 37.26 19.26
C GLY A 1092 -17.78 36.35 18.07
N GLY A 1093 -19.06 36.03 17.87
CA GLY A 1093 -19.52 35.10 16.81
C GLY A 1093 -20.89 35.46 16.23
N LEU A 1094 -21.29 34.77 15.15
CA LEU A 1094 -22.61 34.77 14.48
C LEU A 1094 -22.57 33.77 13.28
N LEU A 1095 -23.65 33.38 12.59
CA LEU A 1095 -24.89 32.62 12.92
C LEU A 1095 -25.57 32.24 11.56
N LEU A 1096 -26.48 31.24 11.54
CA LEU A 1096 -27.50 30.81 10.51
C LEU A 1096 -27.25 29.41 9.86
N ALA A 1097 -28.26 28.63 9.42
CA ALA A 1097 -29.57 28.23 9.99
C ALA A 1097 -30.34 27.22 9.08
N LEU A 1098 -30.55 25.99 9.57
CA LEU A 1098 -31.69 25.04 9.41
C LEU A 1098 -32.58 24.96 8.13
N VAL A 1099 -32.72 23.71 7.60
CA VAL A 1099 -33.96 22.89 7.36
C VAL A 1099 -33.65 21.73 6.36
N GLY A 1100 -34.09 20.46 6.50
CA GLY A 1100 -34.70 19.74 7.64
C GLY A 1100 -35.99 18.93 7.33
N ILE A 1101 -35.92 17.61 7.06
CA ILE A 1101 -37.03 16.60 7.14
C ILE A 1101 -36.45 15.19 7.40
N VAL A 1102 -37.06 14.43 8.32
CA VAL A 1102 -36.80 13.01 8.64
C VAL A 1102 -38.12 12.24 8.53
N LEU A 1103 -38.10 10.95 8.16
CA LEU A 1103 -39.32 10.15 8.00
C LEU A 1103 -39.18 8.76 8.63
N VAL A 1104 -39.75 8.58 9.82
CA VAL A 1104 -39.83 7.32 10.56
C VAL A 1104 -41.15 6.61 10.24
N ILE A 1105 -41.12 5.30 9.95
CA ILE A 1105 -42.32 4.47 9.80
C ILE A 1105 -42.33 3.35 10.84
N ALA A 1106 -43.06 3.55 11.93
CA ALA A 1106 -43.47 2.47 12.81
C ALA A 1106 -44.70 1.74 12.23
N ARG A 1107 -44.69 0.40 12.21
CA ARG A 1107 -45.86 -0.42 11.84
C ARG A 1107 -46.16 -1.51 12.89
N ARG A 1108 -46.92 -1.14 13.92
CA ARG A 1108 -47.79 -2.11 14.62
C ARG A 1108 -48.90 -2.57 13.66
N ARG A 1109 -49.12 -3.89 13.54
CA ARG A 1109 -50.38 -4.45 13.01
C ARG A 1109 -50.85 -5.65 13.83
N THR A 1110 -51.91 -5.40 14.60
CA THR A 1110 -52.74 -6.43 15.25
C THR A 1110 -53.52 -7.26 14.21
N ARG A 1111 -53.75 -8.53 14.53
CA ARG A 1111 -54.59 -9.47 13.76
C ARG A 1111 -56.08 -9.10 13.88
N THR A 1112 -56.84 -9.23 12.78
CA THR A 1112 -58.29 -9.50 12.85
C THR A 1112 -58.73 -10.36 11.65
N LEU A 1113 -59.76 -11.19 11.85
CA LEU A 1113 -60.15 -12.28 10.95
C LEU A 1113 -61.18 -11.89 9.85
N ALA A 1114 -61.26 -12.77 8.83
CA ALA A 1114 -62.40 -13.05 7.94
C ALA A 1114 -62.78 -11.95 6.91
N SER A 1115 -63.03 -12.24 5.63
CA SER A 1115 -63.75 -13.40 5.09
C SER A 1115 -63.66 -13.53 3.55
N LYS A 1116 -63.85 -14.75 3.04
CA LYS A 1116 -63.94 -15.21 1.63
C LYS A 1116 -62.63 -15.38 0.88
#